data_AF-A0A0E4FWJ1-F1
#
_entry.id   AF-A0A0E4FWJ1-F1
#
_cell.length_a   1.000
_cell.length_b   1.000
_cell.length_c   1.000
_cell.angle_alpha   90.00
_cell.angle_beta   90.00
_cell.angle_gamma   90.00
#
_symmetry.space_group_name_H-M   'P 1'
#
loop_
_entity.id
_entity.type
_entity.pdbx_description
1 polymer ?
#
loop_
_entity_poly.entity_id
_entity_poly.type
_entity_poly.pdbx_seq_one_letter_code
_entity_poly.pdbx_strand_id
1 'polypeptide(L)'
;MTVAATFLTVSASSALAQDQARSSAAELAIEAAIPRPEPANVPPPTASDIKLDATATVQDSAKEPAKEPVKAEAAPAPDKVETKPSDVATTPATEAPKSETAKTEPATTEPAKSEPAKADTAPAAPAAPATAAAPAAEPVKAASSVPAADQPVADKLKDIIGAKTSRHFDRKNERAAIEKFYGARDFAPVWTQAGSLTAAAKGVIARLKDAASDGLNPTDYPVPDFAAATTPDALADAELKLTASMFDYARQAQSGRMHWSQVSADILYPEHPVDPGEVLAKVTTAADASAALDSYNPPQKLYKELKAKLAELRGQGSGPVIEIADGPALKYTPAGKKQAEIVVEDPRVPQLRSKLGITENASDTRYDATVAEAVRKFQNSAEIKATGILDDKTVKALNTPKRDKQIDTVLVNMERWRWLPRDLGVPSLGDAYVILNIPDYTLKVMQRGQQVWTTRVVTGKPGQHATPLLTETMKYITVNPTWNVPPSIVYNEYLPALHQDPTVLARMGLKLEQNRDGSVHISQPPGEANALGRIRFNFPNKFLVYQHDTPDKNLFAKEDRAFSHGCMRVQNPDQYASVLLNIAMPNEKYTPERVRSMYGKSEIDLKFPTPIPVNITYQTAFVDDAGKLQFRKDVYGRDATMINILKNSRGKDLENIVAHSQPSYSRPATTLPSGVAVANNGGGFGSSGPNFFERLFGAPTPPPAPVGRRPQRVFTR
;
A
#
# COMPACT_ATOMS: atom_id res chain seq x y z
N MET A 1 43.03 23.13 53.16
CA MET A 1 44.44 23.03 52.75
C MET A 1 44.42 22.60 51.29
N THR A 2 44.58 23.52 50.33
CA THR A 2 45.86 23.96 49.69
C THR A 2 46.42 22.95 48.67
N VAL A 3 46.96 23.31 47.49
CA VAL A 3 46.81 24.48 46.59
C VAL A 3 47.59 24.16 45.27
N ALA A 4 47.59 25.05 44.26
CA ALA A 4 48.27 24.97 42.95
C ALA A 4 47.59 24.06 41.92
N ALA A 5 47.18 24.48 40.72
CA ALA A 5 47.31 25.75 39.97
C ALA A 5 48.71 26.11 39.43
N THR A 6 48.83 26.11 38.10
CA THR A 6 49.89 26.76 37.32
C THR A 6 49.24 27.51 36.15
N PHE A 7 49.53 28.81 36.03
CA PHE A 7 49.07 29.68 34.93
C PHE A 7 50.22 29.96 33.96
N LEU A 8 49.88 30.29 32.71
CA LEU A 8 50.68 31.16 31.85
C LEU A 8 49.71 32.04 31.03
N THR A 9 50.10 33.29 30.77
CA THR A 9 49.20 34.41 30.45
C THR A 9 49.84 35.37 29.42
N VAL A 10 49.22 36.55 29.20
CA VAL A 10 49.68 37.70 28.37
C VAL A 10 49.45 37.50 26.86
N SER A 11 48.86 38.41 26.08
CA SER A 11 47.97 39.59 26.33
C SER A 11 47.20 39.85 25.01
N ALA A 12 45.91 40.23 24.96
CA ALA A 12 45.20 41.35 25.59
C ALA A 12 45.50 42.73 24.94
N SER A 13 44.55 43.22 24.13
CA SER A 13 44.31 44.64 23.82
C SER A 13 42.86 44.82 23.40
N SER A 14 42.16 45.73 24.09
CA SER A 14 40.70 45.79 24.16
C SER A 14 40.04 46.65 23.08
N ALA A 15 38.77 46.36 22.76
CA ALA A 15 37.63 47.22 23.14
C ALA A 15 36.54 47.35 22.05
N LEU A 16 35.41 46.65 22.25
CA LEU A 16 34.06 47.21 22.21
C LEU A 16 33.09 46.13 22.69
N ALA A 17 32.20 46.46 23.62
CA ALA A 17 31.25 45.53 24.20
C ALA A 17 29.84 46.14 24.19
N GLN A 18 28.89 45.42 23.60
CA GLN A 18 27.46 45.56 23.88
C GLN A 18 26.70 44.31 23.44
N ASP A 19 25.55 44.09 24.06
CA ASP A 19 24.71 42.88 24.07
C ASP A 19 24.70 41.98 22.82
N GLN A 20 24.81 40.67 23.09
CA GLN A 20 24.08 39.65 22.34
C GLN A 20 23.21 38.84 23.31
N ALA A 21 21.92 39.18 23.35
CA ALA A 21 20.92 38.31 23.97
C ALA A 21 20.88 36.95 23.26
N ARG A 22 20.64 35.87 24.00
CA ARG A 22 20.41 34.55 23.40
C ARG A 22 19.07 34.55 22.68
N SER A 23 19.09 34.57 21.37
CA SER A 23 17.90 34.38 20.54
C SER A 23 17.26 33.01 20.79
N SER A 24 15.95 32.98 20.68
CA SER A 24 15.11 31.82 20.95
C SER A 24 15.06 30.86 19.75
N ALA A 25 14.63 29.62 20.00
CA ALA A 25 14.40 28.64 18.94
C ALA A 25 13.31 29.09 17.94
N ALA A 26 12.45 30.05 18.30
CA ALA A 26 11.46 30.64 17.40
C ALA A 26 12.08 31.61 16.40
N GLU A 27 13.04 32.44 16.82
CA GLU A 27 13.77 33.37 15.92
C GLU A 27 14.61 32.60 14.90
N LEU A 28 15.33 31.56 15.34
CA LEU A 28 16.10 30.68 14.46
C LEU A 28 15.21 29.90 13.46
N ALA A 29 13.95 29.62 13.82
CA ALA A 29 12.98 29.02 12.90
C ALA A 29 12.46 30.02 11.86
N ILE A 30 12.34 31.30 12.21
CA ILE A 30 11.88 32.37 11.30
C ILE A 30 12.98 32.75 10.31
N GLU A 31 14.24 32.86 10.74
CA GLU A 31 15.36 33.16 9.84
C GLU A 31 15.60 32.02 8.82
N ALA A 32 15.22 30.78 9.16
CA ALA A 32 15.21 29.64 8.23
C ALA A 32 13.95 29.54 7.34
N ALA A 33 12.92 30.36 7.58
CA ALA A 33 11.65 30.36 6.83
C ALA A 33 11.59 31.45 5.73
N ILE A 34 12.48 32.46 5.79
CA ILE A 34 12.51 33.58 4.85
C ILE A 34 13.79 33.49 3.99
N PRO A 35 13.74 32.94 2.75
CA PRO A 35 14.90 32.93 1.88
C PRO A 35 15.28 34.35 1.47
N ARG A 36 16.41 34.85 2.00
CA ARG A 36 17.05 36.06 1.47
C ARG A 36 17.70 35.69 0.12
N PRO A 37 17.39 36.40 -0.99
CA PRO A 37 18.06 36.14 -2.25
C PRO A 37 19.49 36.71 -2.21
N GLU A 38 20.48 35.84 -2.01
CA GLU A 38 21.86 36.19 -2.34
C GLU A 38 22.01 36.28 -3.88
N PRO A 39 22.74 37.28 -4.40
CA PRO A 39 22.95 37.44 -5.84
C PRO A 39 23.84 36.31 -6.37
N ALA A 40 23.23 35.32 -7.01
CA ALA A 40 23.90 34.16 -7.59
C ALA A 40 24.79 34.54 -8.80
N ASN A 41 25.98 35.07 -8.52
CA ASN A 41 26.98 35.41 -9.53
C ASN A 41 27.75 34.14 -9.97
N VAL A 42 27.08 33.31 -10.76
CA VAL A 42 27.62 32.03 -11.27
C VAL A 42 27.74 32.12 -12.80
N PRO A 43 28.91 31.83 -13.39
CA PRO A 43 29.08 31.82 -14.85
C PRO A 43 28.26 30.70 -15.51
N PRO A 44 27.90 30.83 -16.81
CA PRO A 44 27.12 29.80 -17.51
C PRO A 44 27.89 28.47 -17.62
N PRO A 45 27.17 27.33 -17.68
CA PRO A 45 27.78 26.00 -17.74
C PRO A 45 28.54 25.78 -19.06
N THR A 46 29.47 24.83 -19.01
CA THR A 46 30.36 24.45 -20.11
C THR A 46 29.92 23.13 -20.75
N ALA A 47 30.47 22.79 -21.92
CA ALA A 47 30.20 21.50 -22.58
C ALA A 47 30.61 20.27 -21.73
N SER A 48 31.45 20.47 -20.70
CA SER A 48 31.85 19.47 -19.70
C SER A 48 30.66 18.92 -18.89
N ASP A 49 29.63 19.75 -18.71
CA ASP A 49 28.54 19.54 -17.74
C ASP A 49 27.39 18.69 -18.31
N ILE A 50 27.49 18.26 -19.57
CA ILE A 50 26.52 17.39 -20.26
C ILE A 50 27.17 16.05 -20.58
N LYS A 51 26.94 15.04 -19.73
CA LYS A 51 27.22 13.64 -20.04
C LYS A 51 25.93 12.83 -20.06
N LEU A 52 25.67 12.20 -21.20
CA LEU A 52 24.64 11.18 -21.36
C LEU A 52 25.32 9.81 -21.20
N ASP A 53 24.98 9.08 -20.14
CA ASP A 53 25.33 7.65 -20.05
C ASP A 53 24.46 6.86 -21.04
N ALA A 54 25.08 6.00 -21.83
CA ALA A 54 24.47 5.40 -23.01
C ALA A 54 24.54 3.87 -23.01
N THR A 55 23.40 3.21 -22.78
CA THR A 55 23.21 1.76 -22.99
C THR A 55 21.77 1.43 -23.44
N ALA A 56 21.47 1.63 -24.73
CA ALA A 56 20.38 0.95 -25.46
C ALA A 56 20.38 1.35 -26.95
N THR A 57 21.12 0.62 -27.79
CA THR A 57 21.05 0.78 -29.26
C THR A 57 20.01 -0.15 -29.86
N VAL A 58 19.07 0.42 -30.62
CA VAL A 58 18.24 -0.30 -31.61
C VAL A 58 18.39 0.44 -32.93
N GLN A 59 18.71 -0.28 -33.99
CA GLN A 59 18.77 0.27 -35.36
C GLN A 59 17.39 0.16 -36.02
N ASP A 60 17.04 1.18 -36.82
CA ASP A 60 16.10 1.01 -37.94
C ASP A 60 16.48 1.96 -39.09
N SER A 61 15.75 1.91 -40.21
CA SER A 61 16.38 1.80 -41.53
C SER A 61 15.88 2.81 -42.57
N ALA A 62 16.80 3.27 -43.42
CA ALA A 62 16.57 4.15 -44.59
C ALA A 62 16.07 5.59 -44.24
N LYS A 63 16.28 6.63 -45.07
CA LYS A 63 16.48 6.66 -46.53
C LYS A 63 17.22 7.94 -46.97
N GLU A 64 18.08 7.80 -47.99
CA GLU A 64 18.81 8.89 -48.68
C GLU A 64 17.94 9.58 -49.79
N PRO A 65 18.38 10.58 -50.60
CA PRO A 65 19.78 10.95 -50.97
C PRO A 65 20.16 12.46 -51.09
N ALA A 66 21.46 12.77 -51.26
CA ALA A 66 21.97 13.64 -52.36
C ALA A 66 23.50 13.93 -52.39
N LYS A 67 24.20 13.37 -53.39
CA LYS A 67 25.34 13.94 -54.17
C LYS A 67 26.69 14.30 -53.48
N GLU A 68 27.64 13.35 -53.57
CA GLU A 68 28.92 13.38 -54.35
C GLU A 68 29.73 14.68 -54.61
N PRO A 69 31.06 14.59 -54.94
CA PRO A 69 32.00 13.44 -54.87
C PRO A 69 33.42 13.76 -54.29
N VAL A 70 34.32 12.76 -54.20
CA VAL A 70 35.71 12.77 -54.77
C VAL A 70 36.52 11.47 -54.44
N LYS A 71 37.01 10.81 -55.51
CA LYS A 71 38.15 9.85 -55.67
C LYS A 71 38.56 8.78 -54.63
N ALA A 72 38.58 7.52 -55.14
CA ALA A 72 39.66 6.49 -55.07
C ALA A 72 40.05 5.85 -53.70
N GLU A 73 40.64 4.64 -53.59
CA GLU A 73 41.29 3.77 -54.59
C GLU A 73 41.27 2.26 -54.21
N ALA A 74 41.25 1.36 -55.22
CA ALA A 74 41.65 -0.07 -55.23
C ALA A 74 41.04 -1.12 -54.25
N ALA A 75 41.14 -2.41 -54.67
CA ALA A 75 40.73 -3.64 -53.97
C ALA A 75 41.99 -4.57 -53.76
N PRO A 76 41.97 -5.87 -53.34
CA PRO A 76 40.96 -6.93 -53.58
C PRO A 76 40.63 -7.90 -52.40
N ALA A 77 39.75 -8.88 -52.66
CA ALA A 77 39.49 -10.07 -51.83
C ALA A 77 40.30 -11.30 -52.33
N PRO A 78 40.22 -12.50 -51.69
CA PRO A 78 39.09 -13.45 -51.87
C PRO A 78 38.66 -14.11 -50.51
N ASP A 79 37.96 -15.26 -50.33
CA ASP A 79 37.49 -16.35 -51.23
C ASP A 79 36.23 -17.09 -50.65
N LYS A 80 35.98 -18.35 -51.09
CA LYS A 80 34.90 -19.32 -50.75
C LYS A 80 34.88 -19.78 -49.26
N VAL A 81 33.95 -20.58 -48.70
CA VAL A 81 33.15 -21.78 -49.14
C VAL A 81 31.86 -21.82 -48.28
N GLU A 82 30.60 -21.89 -48.73
CA GLU A 82 29.83 -22.86 -49.57
C GLU A 82 29.45 -24.22 -48.91
N THR A 83 28.21 -24.35 -48.38
CA THR A 83 27.42 -25.63 -48.34
C THR A 83 25.91 -25.42 -48.05
N LYS A 84 25.04 -25.96 -48.92
CA LYS A 84 23.63 -26.44 -48.70
C LYS A 84 23.59 -27.95 -49.12
N PRO A 85 22.51 -28.78 -49.18
CA PRO A 85 21.03 -28.57 -49.25
C PRO A 85 20.36 -28.68 -47.84
N SER A 86 19.03 -28.78 -47.59
CA SER A 86 17.78 -29.02 -48.38
C SER A 86 16.65 -28.06 -47.91
N ASP A 87 15.35 -28.03 -48.29
CA ASP A 87 14.43 -28.80 -49.17
C ASP A 87 13.76 -30.05 -48.48
N VAL A 88 12.47 -30.43 -48.62
CA VAL A 88 11.54 -30.59 -49.79
C VAL A 88 10.17 -29.88 -49.62
N ALA A 89 9.45 -29.73 -50.75
CA ALA A 89 8.16 -29.07 -51.05
C ALA A 89 6.87 -29.69 -50.39
N THR A 90 5.60 -29.28 -50.62
CA THR A 90 4.96 -28.63 -51.80
C THR A 90 3.63 -27.90 -51.50
N THR A 91 3.28 -26.89 -52.32
CA THR A 91 1.95 -26.26 -52.56
C THR A 91 1.03 -27.16 -53.44
N PRO A 92 -0.26 -26.86 -53.82
CA PRO A 92 -1.00 -25.58 -54.02
C PRO A 92 -2.30 -25.44 -53.17
N ALA A 93 -3.03 -24.32 -53.03
CA ALA A 93 -3.41 -23.16 -53.85
C ALA A 93 -4.58 -23.38 -54.86
N THR A 94 -5.61 -22.48 -54.84
CA THR A 94 -6.38 -21.92 -55.98
C THR A 94 -7.73 -21.24 -55.56
N GLU A 95 -7.81 -19.91 -55.80
CA GLU A 95 -8.97 -19.05 -56.17
C GLU A 95 -10.25 -18.83 -55.31
N ALA A 96 -11.02 -17.80 -55.73
CA ALA A 96 -12.25 -17.20 -55.16
C ALA A 96 -13.25 -16.95 -56.35
N PRO A 97 -14.14 -15.91 -56.51
CA PRO A 97 -14.60 -14.78 -55.65
C PRO A 97 -16.15 -14.46 -55.77
N LYS A 98 -16.56 -13.21 -55.46
CA LYS A 98 -17.87 -12.48 -55.70
C LYS A 98 -18.92 -12.55 -54.57
N SER A 99 -19.44 -11.44 -53.98
CA SER A 99 -20.21 -10.24 -54.46
C SER A 99 -21.75 -10.45 -54.33
N GLU A 100 -22.64 -9.50 -54.01
CA GLU A 100 -22.56 -8.02 -53.81
C GLU A 100 -23.84 -7.44 -53.11
N THR A 101 -23.76 -6.25 -52.49
CA THR A 101 -24.86 -5.26 -52.21
C THR A 101 -26.09 -5.62 -51.32
N ALA A 102 -26.89 -4.70 -50.74
CA ALA A 102 -26.67 -3.33 -50.19
C ALA A 102 -27.93 -2.76 -49.46
N LYS A 103 -27.74 -1.90 -48.42
CA LYS A 103 -28.73 -0.97 -47.78
C LYS A 103 -29.95 -1.64 -47.06
N THR A 104 -30.73 -1.00 -46.17
CA THR A 104 -30.91 0.41 -45.77
C THR A 104 -31.34 0.54 -44.29
N GLU A 105 -31.15 1.72 -43.69
CA GLU A 105 -31.72 2.21 -42.39
C GLU A 105 -33.01 3.05 -42.64
N PRO A 106 -33.77 3.58 -41.63
CA PRO A 106 -33.75 3.36 -40.17
C PRO A 106 -35.16 3.27 -39.48
N ALA A 107 -35.13 3.17 -38.14
CA ALA A 107 -35.97 3.89 -37.16
C ALA A 107 -37.30 3.35 -36.56
N THR A 108 -37.38 3.57 -35.23
CA THR A 108 -38.51 4.03 -34.38
C THR A 108 -39.36 3.10 -33.49
N THR A 109 -39.58 3.64 -32.28
CA THR A 109 -40.66 3.42 -31.28
C THR A 109 -40.62 2.24 -30.30
N GLU A 110 -40.86 2.61 -29.04
CA GLU A 110 -40.81 1.83 -27.79
C GLU A 110 -42.24 1.86 -27.13
N PRO A 111 -42.47 1.52 -25.85
CA PRO A 111 -43.15 0.29 -25.44
C PRO A 111 -44.52 0.48 -24.74
N ALA A 112 -45.15 -0.63 -24.32
CA ALA A 112 -45.61 -0.88 -22.93
C ALA A 112 -46.77 -1.90 -22.83
N LYS A 113 -46.74 -2.82 -21.83
CA LYS A 113 -47.74 -2.89 -20.72
C LYS A 113 -47.46 -4.02 -19.71
N SER A 114 -48.24 -3.99 -18.62
CA SER A 114 -48.13 -4.73 -17.36
C SER A 114 -49.23 -5.79 -17.15
N GLU A 115 -48.97 -6.78 -16.26
CA GLU A 115 -49.80 -7.34 -15.16
C GLU A 115 -51.37 -7.28 -15.15
N PRO A 116 -52.09 -8.07 -14.30
CA PRO A 116 -51.86 -9.47 -13.85
C PRO A 116 -53.15 -10.34 -13.62
N ALA A 117 -52.96 -11.60 -13.19
CA ALA A 117 -53.75 -12.41 -12.22
C ALA A 117 -55.29 -12.68 -12.29
N LYS A 118 -55.65 -13.99 -12.17
CA LYS A 118 -56.82 -14.63 -11.48
C LYS A 118 -58.27 -14.29 -11.91
N ALA A 119 -59.30 -15.13 -11.71
CA ALA A 119 -59.49 -16.59 -11.53
C ALA A 119 -61.01 -16.88 -11.40
N ASP A 120 -61.53 -18.08 -11.71
CA ASP A 120 -62.85 -18.53 -11.19
C ASP A 120 -63.12 -20.07 -11.24
N THR A 121 -64.27 -20.52 -10.69
CA THR A 121 -64.67 -21.94 -10.40
C THR A 121 -65.84 -22.45 -11.31
N ALA A 122 -66.46 -23.65 -11.28
CA ALA A 122 -66.66 -24.80 -10.35
C ALA A 122 -67.19 -26.05 -11.17
N PRO A 123 -67.98 -27.08 -10.70
CA PRO A 123 -68.26 -27.67 -9.36
C PRO A 123 -68.40 -29.25 -9.27
N ALA A 124 -68.50 -29.78 -8.03
CA ALA A 124 -69.31 -30.96 -7.56
C ALA A 124 -68.93 -32.46 -7.85
N ALA A 125 -69.46 -33.36 -7.00
CA ALA A 125 -69.25 -34.84 -6.92
C ALA A 125 -70.45 -35.57 -6.25
N PRO A 126 -70.46 -36.93 -6.13
CA PRO A 126 -70.86 -37.54 -4.83
C PRO A 126 -70.21 -38.91 -4.41
N ALA A 127 -70.34 -39.21 -3.10
CA ALA A 127 -70.19 -40.46 -2.29
C ALA A 127 -69.81 -41.83 -2.94
N ALA A 128 -68.92 -42.68 -2.41
CA ALA A 128 -68.66 -43.24 -1.04
C ALA A 128 -69.48 -44.53 -0.68
N PRO A 129 -68.84 -45.55 -0.07
CA PRO A 129 -68.92 -45.72 1.40
C PRO A 129 -67.58 -46.10 2.07
N ALA A 130 -67.59 -46.36 3.39
CA ALA A 130 -66.39 -46.43 4.25
C ALA A 130 -66.09 -47.82 4.87
N THR A 131 -64.83 -48.02 5.27
CA THR A 131 -64.34 -49.14 6.11
C THR A 131 -63.37 -48.60 7.16
N ALA A 132 -63.30 -49.21 8.35
CA ALA A 132 -62.60 -48.64 9.51
C ALA A 132 -61.13 -49.06 9.67
N ALA A 133 -60.34 -48.09 10.16
CA ALA A 133 -58.97 -48.09 10.70
C ALA A 133 -58.14 -49.39 10.81
N ALA A 134 -56.91 -49.30 10.29
CA ALA A 134 -55.69 -49.97 10.77
C ALA A 134 -54.63 -48.87 11.06
N PRO A 135 -53.55 -49.13 11.83
CA PRO A 135 -52.87 -48.09 12.61
C PRO A 135 -52.05 -47.08 11.79
N ALA A 136 -51.83 -45.91 12.40
CA ALA A 136 -51.03 -44.84 11.83
C ALA A 136 -49.57 -45.27 11.63
N ALA A 137 -49.06 -45.12 10.40
CA ALA A 137 -47.63 -45.09 10.16
C ALA A 137 -47.03 -43.82 10.79
N GLU A 138 -45.82 -43.94 11.35
CA GLU A 138 -45.07 -42.78 11.81
C GLU A 138 -44.84 -41.79 10.65
N PRO A 139 -44.82 -40.46 10.90
CA PRO A 139 -44.48 -39.50 9.88
C PRO A 139 -43.05 -39.75 9.41
N VAL A 140 -42.90 -40.22 8.18
CA VAL A 140 -41.59 -40.49 7.55
C VAL A 140 -40.76 -39.22 7.67
N LYS A 141 -39.69 -39.25 8.48
CA LYS A 141 -38.74 -38.14 8.59
C LYS A 141 -38.31 -37.78 7.17
N ALA A 142 -38.48 -36.50 6.81
CA ALA A 142 -37.90 -35.96 5.58
C ALA A 142 -36.41 -36.34 5.56
N ALA A 143 -35.98 -36.99 4.49
CA ALA A 143 -34.62 -37.52 4.39
C ALA A 143 -33.63 -36.36 4.51
N SER A 144 -32.80 -36.41 5.55
CA SER A 144 -31.77 -35.39 5.78
C SER A 144 -30.83 -35.35 4.57
N SER A 145 -30.48 -34.16 4.09
CA SER A 145 -29.44 -34.01 3.07
C SER A 145 -28.04 -34.35 3.62
N VAL A 146 -27.90 -34.38 4.96
CA VAL A 146 -26.68 -34.75 5.68
C VAL A 146 -26.45 -36.27 5.61
N PRO A 147 -25.23 -36.75 5.28
CA PRO A 147 -24.90 -38.17 5.40
C PRO A 147 -25.12 -38.68 6.83
N ALA A 148 -25.63 -39.92 6.97
CA ALA A 148 -25.98 -40.48 8.28
C ALA A 148 -24.81 -40.56 9.28
N ALA A 149 -23.57 -40.64 8.79
CA ALA A 149 -22.35 -40.60 9.62
C ALA A 149 -22.07 -39.20 10.20
N ASP A 150 -22.49 -38.14 9.51
CA ASP A 150 -22.21 -36.75 9.86
C ASP A 150 -23.39 -36.08 10.60
N GLN A 151 -24.60 -36.69 10.58
CA GLN A 151 -25.78 -36.19 11.30
C GLN A 151 -25.53 -35.87 12.79
N PRO A 152 -24.80 -36.69 13.59
CA PRO A 152 -24.51 -36.34 14.98
C PRO A 152 -23.68 -35.06 15.13
N VAL A 153 -22.84 -34.73 14.14
CA VAL A 153 -22.06 -33.49 14.12
C VAL A 153 -22.94 -32.32 13.69
N ALA A 154 -23.82 -32.52 12.70
CA ALA A 154 -24.78 -31.50 12.24
C ALA A 154 -25.76 -31.08 13.35
N ASP A 155 -26.27 -32.02 14.14
CA ASP A 155 -27.13 -31.72 15.30
C ASP A 155 -26.39 -30.84 16.33
N LYS A 156 -25.09 -31.10 16.57
CA LYS A 156 -24.25 -30.30 17.46
C LYS A 156 -23.87 -28.93 16.89
N LEU A 157 -23.62 -28.84 15.59
CA LEU A 157 -23.42 -27.57 14.89
C LEU A 157 -24.67 -26.69 15.01
N LYS A 158 -25.86 -27.27 14.85
CA LYS A 158 -27.14 -26.59 15.06
C LYS A 158 -27.31 -26.07 16.49
N ASP A 159 -27.00 -26.87 17.51
CA ASP A 159 -27.03 -26.45 18.91
C ASP A 159 -26.05 -25.31 19.23
N ILE A 160 -24.84 -25.36 18.67
CA ILE A 160 -23.80 -24.34 18.92
C ILE A 160 -24.13 -23.05 18.16
N ILE A 161 -24.54 -23.13 16.89
CA ILE A 161 -24.89 -21.97 16.06
C ILE A 161 -26.23 -21.35 16.49
N GLY A 162 -27.13 -22.12 17.10
CA GLY A 162 -28.40 -21.60 17.63
C GLY A 162 -28.30 -20.88 18.98
N ALA A 163 -27.30 -21.19 19.81
CA ALA A 163 -27.26 -20.73 21.21
C ALA A 163 -25.88 -20.27 21.74
N LYS A 164 -24.78 -20.48 21.01
CA LYS A 164 -23.40 -20.36 21.53
C LYS A 164 -22.40 -19.79 20.50
N THR A 165 -22.85 -19.29 19.35
CA THR A 165 -22.04 -18.80 18.21
C THR A 165 -20.99 -17.74 18.60
N SER A 166 -21.29 -16.92 19.62
CA SER A 166 -20.37 -15.92 20.19
C SER A 166 -19.25 -16.51 21.05
N ARG A 167 -19.08 -17.83 21.09
CA ARG A 167 -17.87 -18.50 21.62
C ARG A 167 -16.78 -18.68 20.56
N HIS A 168 -17.14 -18.55 19.29
CA HIS A 168 -16.28 -18.79 18.13
C HIS A 168 -16.17 -17.57 17.21
N PHE A 169 -17.19 -16.71 17.18
CA PHE A 169 -17.29 -15.55 16.30
C PHE A 169 -17.78 -14.32 17.06
N ASP A 170 -16.88 -13.38 17.37
CA ASP A 170 -17.23 -12.13 18.05
C ASP A 170 -18.09 -11.24 17.13
N ARG A 171 -17.72 -11.14 15.85
CA ARG A 171 -18.29 -10.17 14.91
C ARG A 171 -19.71 -10.57 14.49
N LYS A 172 -20.58 -9.57 14.32
CA LYS A 172 -22.00 -9.78 14.01
C LYS A 172 -22.22 -10.30 12.57
N ASN A 173 -21.41 -9.86 11.62
CA ASN A 173 -21.43 -10.33 10.23
C ASN A 173 -20.96 -11.78 10.11
N GLU A 174 -19.90 -12.17 10.82
CA GLU A 174 -19.42 -13.56 10.89
C GLU A 174 -20.51 -14.49 11.42
N ARG A 175 -21.15 -14.17 12.55
CA ARG A 175 -22.27 -14.96 13.10
C ARG A 175 -23.43 -15.11 12.11
N ALA A 176 -23.89 -14.00 11.51
CA ALA A 176 -24.96 -14.04 10.52
C ALA A 176 -24.60 -14.85 9.26
N ALA A 177 -23.33 -14.82 8.83
CA ALA A 177 -22.85 -15.63 7.70
C ALA A 177 -22.80 -17.13 8.05
N ILE A 178 -22.36 -17.48 9.26
CA ILE A 178 -22.34 -18.86 9.77
C ILE A 178 -23.75 -19.43 9.91
N GLU A 179 -24.66 -18.68 10.55
CA GLU A 179 -26.08 -19.02 10.69
C GLU A 179 -26.73 -19.28 9.32
N LYS A 180 -26.48 -18.40 8.34
CA LYS A 180 -26.99 -18.53 6.96
C LYS A 180 -26.36 -19.72 6.22
N PHE A 181 -25.05 -19.91 6.31
CA PHE A 181 -24.32 -20.92 5.53
C PHE A 181 -24.59 -22.34 6.02
N TYR A 182 -24.47 -22.60 7.32
CA TYR A 182 -24.78 -23.92 7.87
C TYR A 182 -26.30 -24.18 7.86
N GLY A 183 -27.14 -23.16 8.09
CA GLY A 183 -28.59 -23.28 7.94
C GLY A 183 -29.04 -23.67 6.53
N ALA A 184 -28.35 -23.19 5.48
CA ALA A 184 -28.58 -23.58 4.09
C ALA A 184 -27.99 -24.97 3.70
N ARG A 185 -27.37 -25.68 4.65
CA ARG A 185 -26.73 -27.01 4.48
C ARG A 185 -27.35 -28.08 5.39
N ASP A 186 -28.51 -27.83 5.99
CA ASP A 186 -29.07 -28.65 7.08
C ASP A 186 -28.09 -28.89 8.25
N PHE A 187 -27.18 -27.93 8.46
CA PHE A 187 -26.03 -27.98 9.38
C PHE A 187 -24.97 -29.04 9.08
N ALA A 188 -24.95 -29.62 7.87
CA ALA A 188 -23.88 -30.51 7.43
C ALA A 188 -22.49 -29.84 7.55
N PRO A 189 -21.49 -30.53 8.14
CA PRO A 189 -20.10 -30.05 8.14
C PRO A 189 -19.58 -29.85 6.71
N VAL A 190 -18.54 -29.03 6.58
CA VAL A 190 -17.84 -28.73 5.33
C VAL A 190 -16.34 -29.07 5.41
N TRP A 191 -15.78 -29.08 6.63
CA TRP A 191 -14.39 -29.50 6.83
C TRP A 191 -14.23 -31.01 7.04
N THR A 192 -15.30 -31.69 7.46
CA THR A 192 -15.37 -33.14 7.59
C THR A 192 -16.50 -33.76 6.76
N GLN A 193 -16.30 -35.00 6.32
CA GLN A 193 -17.29 -35.83 5.65
C GLN A 193 -17.02 -37.30 6.00
N ALA A 194 -18.03 -38.02 6.49
CA ALA A 194 -17.92 -39.36 7.06
C ALA A 194 -16.74 -39.52 8.04
N GLY A 195 -16.56 -38.52 8.92
CA GLY A 195 -15.44 -38.46 9.88
C GLY A 195 -14.04 -38.22 9.29
N SER A 196 -13.92 -38.00 7.97
CA SER A 196 -12.64 -37.72 7.30
C SER A 196 -12.52 -36.25 6.88
N LEU A 197 -11.30 -35.69 6.95
CA LEU A 197 -11.02 -34.32 6.48
C LEU A 197 -11.23 -34.18 4.96
N THR A 198 -12.04 -33.19 4.57
CA THR A 198 -12.29 -32.85 3.16
C THR A 198 -11.04 -32.25 2.49
N ALA A 199 -11.03 -32.22 1.15
CA ALA A 199 -9.94 -31.57 0.40
C ALA A 199 -9.82 -30.07 0.73
N ALA A 200 -10.96 -29.39 0.87
CA ALA A 200 -11.02 -27.99 1.27
C ALA A 200 -10.40 -27.78 2.67
N ALA A 201 -10.74 -28.63 3.65
CA ALA A 201 -10.16 -28.55 4.99
C ALA A 201 -8.64 -28.71 4.98
N LYS A 202 -8.12 -29.69 4.23
CA LYS A 202 -6.67 -29.91 4.08
C LYS A 202 -5.98 -28.68 3.47
N GLY A 203 -6.59 -28.05 2.47
CA GLY A 203 -6.10 -26.81 1.86
C GLY A 203 -6.07 -25.62 2.84
N VAL A 204 -7.17 -25.38 3.58
CA VAL A 204 -7.22 -24.33 4.61
C VAL A 204 -6.21 -24.60 5.72
N ILE A 205 -6.15 -25.83 6.25
CA ILE A 205 -5.19 -26.24 7.29
C ILE A 205 -3.74 -26.01 6.85
N ALA A 206 -3.39 -26.36 5.60
CA ALA A 206 -2.07 -26.11 5.06
C ALA A 206 -1.76 -24.61 4.98
N ARG A 207 -2.71 -23.79 4.49
CA ARG A 207 -2.56 -22.34 4.36
C ARG A 207 -2.40 -21.63 5.70
N LEU A 208 -3.20 -22.00 6.71
CA LEU A 208 -3.12 -21.40 8.04
C LEU A 208 -1.79 -21.72 8.74
N LYS A 209 -1.28 -22.95 8.55
CA LYS A 209 0.07 -23.34 9.04
C LYS A 209 1.19 -22.59 8.31
N ASP A 210 1.06 -22.37 7.00
CA ASP A 210 2.01 -21.59 6.20
C ASP A 210 1.83 -20.05 6.31
N ALA A 211 0.93 -19.54 7.15
CA ALA A 211 0.65 -18.09 7.25
C ALA A 211 1.89 -17.23 7.58
N ALA A 212 2.96 -17.85 8.11
CA ALA A 212 4.27 -17.22 8.26
C ALA A 212 4.86 -16.73 6.92
N SER A 213 4.63 -17.42 5.79
CA SER A 213 5.12 -17.04 4.46
C SER A 213 4.50 -15.73 3.98
N ASP A 214 3.24 -15.46 4.36
CA ASP A 214 2.53 -14.19 4.13
C ASP A 214 2.92 -13.06 5.11
N GLY A 215 3.95 -13.29 5.94
CA GLY A 215 4.35 -12.34 6.98
C GLY A 215 3.31 -12.16 8.09
N LEU A 216 2.31 -13.04 8.14
CA LEU A 216 1.38 -13.19 9.25
C LEU A 216 2.02 -14.09 10.34
N ASN A 217 1.27 -14.43 11.38
CA ASN A 217 1.75 -15.28 12.47
C ASN A 217 0.84 -16.51 12.61
N PRO A 218 1.31 -17.75 12.35
CA PRO A 218 0.47 -18.95 12.44
C PRO A 218 -0.22 -19.16 13.80
N THR A 219 0.34 -18.67 14.90
CA THR A 219 -0.33 -18.77 16.22
C THR A 219 -1.53 -17.84 16.37
N ASP A 220 -1.75 -16.91 15.44
CA ASP A 220 -2.96 -16.08 15.38
C ASP A 220 -4.12 -16.85 14.68
N TYR A 221 -3.87 -18.02 14.07
CA TYR A 221 -4.87 -18.83 13.35
C TYR A 221 -4.87 -20.30 13.83
N PRO A 222 -5.36 -20.60 15.04
CA PRO A 222 -5.26 -21.91 15.67
C PRO A 222 -6.01 -23.02 14.90
N VAL A 223 -5.26 -23.87 14.20
CA VAL A 223 -5.79 -25.08 13.56
C VAL A 223 -6.12 -26.15 14.61
N PRO A 224 -7.36 -26.65 14.69
CA PRO A 224 -7.73 -27.74 15.59
C PRO A 224 -7.28 -29.12 15.07
N ASP A 225 -7.06 -30.04 15.99
CA ASP A 225 -6.73 -31.43 15.67
C ASP A 225 -8.00 -32.28 15.50
N PHE A 226 -8.37 -32.52 14.24
CA PHE A 226 -9.51 -33.36 13.87
C PHE A 226 -9.27 -34.86 14.11
N ALA A 227 -8.03 -35.32 14.32
CA ALA A 227 -7.75 -36.72 14.69
C ALA A 227 -7.97 -36.97 16.19
N ALA A 228 -7.73 -35.96 17.03
CA ALA A 228 -8.08 -36.00 18.46
C ALA A 228 -9.59 -35.76 18.72
N ALA A 229 -10.32 -35.16 17.78
CA ALA A 229 -11.75 -34.89 17.88
C ALA A 229 -12.60 -36.16 17.65
N THR A 230 -12.69 -37.03 18.66
CA THR A 230 -13.38 -38.33 18.56
C THR A 230 -14.87 -38.31 18.92
N THR A 231 -15.42 -37.17 19.36
CA THR A 231 -16.84 -37.02 19.73
C THR A 231 -17.55 -36.00 18.85
N PRO A 232 -18.89 -36.09 18.65
CA PRO A 232 -19.61 -35.13 17.82
C PRO A 232 -19.52 -33.68 18.33
N ASP A 233 -19.51 -33.47 19.64
CA ASP A 233 -19.28 -32.15 20.25
C ASP A 233 -17.87 -31.60 19.95
N ALA A 234 -16.84 -32.45 19.98
CA ALA A 234 -15.46 -32.05 19.67
C ALA A 234 -15.26 -31.78 18.17
N LEU A 235 -15.92 -32.55 17.30
CA LEU A 235 -15.92 -32.33 15.85
C LEU A 235 -16.63 -31.03 15.48
N ALA A 236 -17.80 -30.74 16.07
CA ALA A 236 -18.52 -29.49 15.84
C ALA A 236 -17.74 -28.26 16.37
N ASP A 237 -17.03 -28.38 17.49
CA ASP A 237 -16.13 -27.34 17.99
C ASP A 237 -14.89 -27.13 17.10
N ALA A 238 -14.27 -28.22 16.60
CA ALA A 238 -13.17 -28.15 15.64
C ALA A 238 -13.59 -27.54 14.29
N GLU A 239 -14.77 -27.91 13.79
CA GLU A 239 -15.37 -27.37 12.57
C GLU A 239 -15.47 -25.83 12.65
N LEU A 240 -16.06 -25.30 13.73
CA LEU A 240 -16.22 -23.86 13.91
C LEU A 240 -14.88 -23.13 14.20
N LYS A 241 -13.95 -23.75 14.92
CA LYS A 241 -12.60 -23.19 15.16
C LYS A 241 -11.77 -23.05 13.88
N LEU A 242 -11.87 -24.02 12.96
CA LEU A 242 -11.22 -23.90 11.65
C LEU A 242 -11.87 -22.78 10.82
N THR A 243 -13.20 -22.67 10.84
CA THR A 243 -13.92 -21.59 10.14
C THR A 243 -13.57 -20.19 10.69
N ALA A 244 -13.46 -20.03 12.02
CA ALA A 244 -13.05 -18.77 12.65
C ALA A 244 -11.60 -18.39 12.24
N SER A 245 -10.68 -19.34 12.31
CA SER A 245 -9.28 -19.12 11.91
C SER A 245 -9.13 -18.80 10.41
N MET A 246 -9.99 -19.36 9.56
CA MET A 246 -10.09 -19.01 8.14
C MET A 246 -10.59 -17.56 7.94
N PHE A 247 -11.61 -17.11 8.69
CA PHE A 247 -12.09 -15.73 8.63
C PHE A 247 -11.04 -14.73 9.10
N ASP A 248 -10.37 -14.99 10.24
CA ASP A 248 -9.33 -14.10 10.73
C ASP A 248 -8.12 -14.04 9.80
N TYR A 249 -7.72 -15.16 9.17
CA TYR A 249 -6.73 -15.11 8.09
C TYR A 249 -7.23 -14.29 6.90
N ALA A 250 -8.42 -14.55 6.37
CA ALA A 250 -8.92 -13.87 5.17
C ALA A 250 -9.03 -12.35 5.39
N ARG A 251 -9.58 -11.93 6.54
CA ARG A 251 -9.69 -10.54 6.99
C ARG A 251 -8.31 -9.88 7.14
N GLN A 252 -7.37 -10.56 7.79
CA GLN A 252 -6.03 -10.00 8.06
C GLN A 252 -5.12 -10.03 6.83
N ALA A 253 -5.28 -11.00 5.93
CA ALA A 253 -4.60 -11.05 4.63
C ALA A 253 -5.12 -9.94 3.70
N GLN A 254 -6.44 -9.71 3.69
CA GLN A 254 -7.08 -8.65 2.93
C GLN A 254 -6.67 -7.27 3.44
N SER A 255 -7.18 -6.87 4.61
CA SER A 255 -7.19 -5.48 5.07
C SER A 255 -6.08 -5.14 6.06
N GLY A 256 -5.36 -6.15 6.56
CA GLY A 256 -4.34 -6.03 7.59
C GLY A 256 -4.78 -6.43 9.00
N ARG A 257 -3.80 -6.53 9.88
CA ARG A 257 -3.88 -6.87 11.31
C ARG A 257 -4.12 -5.65 12.20
N MET A 258 -4.02 -4.44 11.67
CA MET A 258 -4.29 -3.19 12.39
C MET A 258 -4.93 -2.17 11.45
N HIS A 259 -5.80 -1.31 11.99
CA HIS A 259 -6.28 -0.16 11.24
C HIS A 259 -5.15 0.88 11.08
N TRP A 260 -5.02 1.48 9.90
CA TRP A 260 -3.97 2.49 9.64
C TRP A 260 -4.07 3.71 10.58
N SER A 261 -5.25 4.03 11.12
CA SER A 261 -5.40 5.16 12.05
C SER A 261 -4.77 4.91 13.43
N GLN A 262 -4.47 3.67 13.80
CA GLN A 262 -3.65 3.38 14.99
C GLN A 262 -2.18 3.81 14.81
N VAL A 263 -1.74 4.04 13.57
CA VAL A 263 -0.35 4.42 13.25
C VAL A 263 -0.20 5.93 13.09
N SER A 264 -1.15 6.61 12.42
CA SER A 264 -1.17 8.07 12.31
C SER A 264 -2.51 8.63 11.80
N ALA A 265 -2.79 9.90 12.12
CA ALA A 265 -3.93 10.68 11.64
C ALA A 265 -3.83 11.09 10.16
N ASP A 266 -2.61 11.13 9.62
CA ASP A 266 -2.29 11.55 8.25
C ASP A 266 -2.36 10.42 7.22
N ILE A 267 -3.02 9.31 7.56
CA ILE A 267 -3.30 8.20 6.63
C ILE A 267 -4.80 8.21 6.30
N LEU A 268 -5.14 7.83 5.07
CA LEU A 268 -6.50 7.52 4.60
C LEU A 268 -6.42 6.67 3.33
N TYR A 269 -6.52 5.35 3.46
CA TYR A 269 -6.72 4.48 2.30
C TYR A 269 -8.17 4.00 2.21
N PRO A 270 -8.69 3.69 1.01
CA PRO A 270 -9.98 3.04 0.85
C PRO A 270 -10.02 1.68 1.57
N GLU A 271 -10.89 1.57 2.57
CA GLU A 271 -11.18 0.31 3.23
C GLU A 271 -11.80 -0.69 2.25
N HIS A 272 -11.35 -1.94 2.32
CA HIS A 272 -11.79 -3.03 1.45
C HIS A 272 -12.04 -4.30 2.29
N PRO A 273 -13.03 -4.26 3.21
CA PRO A 273 -13.34 -5.34 4.14
C PRO A 273 -13.80 -6.61 3.42
N VAL A 274 -13.81 -7.72 4.15
CA VAL A 274 -14.18 -9.05 3.66
C VAL A 274 -15.60 -9.38 4.09
N ASP A 275 -16.46 -9.83 3.16
CA ASP A 275 -17.72 -10.48 3.53
C ASP A 275 -17.47 -11.95 3.92
N PRO A 276 -17.84 -12.40 5.13
CA PRO A 276 -17.58 -13.77 5.57
C PRO A 276 -18.39 -14.83 4.80
N GLY A 277 -19.53 -14.45 4.21
CA GLY A 277 -20.31 -15.32 3.32
C GLY A 277 -19.61 -15.55 1.98
N GLU A 278 -18.98 -14.52 1.42
CA GLU A 278 -18.11 -14.65 0.25
C GLU A 278 -16.86 -15.50 0.54
N VAL A 279 -16.25 -15.40 1.74
CA VAL A 279 -15.13 -16.30 2.12
C VAL A 279 -15.59 -17.75 2.14
N LEU A 280 -16.71 -18.04 2.82
CA LEU A 280 -17.27 -19.39 2.86
C LEU A 280 -17.53 -19.92 1.44
N ALA A 281 -18.27 -19.17 0.63
CA ALA A 281 -18.57 -19.56 -0.75
C ALA A 281 -17.29 -19.80 -1.57
N LYS A 282 -16.35 -18.84 -1.59
CA LYS A 282 -15.12 -18.89 -2.38
C LYS A 282 -14.18 -20.01 -1.94
N VAL A 283 -13.97 -20.21 -0.63
CA VAL A 283 -13.00 -21.18 -0.13
C VAL A 283 -13.56 -22.60 -0.12
N THR A 284 -14.84 -22.81 0.19
CA THR A 284 -15.42 -24.18 0.24
C THR A 284 -15.82 -24.74 -1.12
N THR A 285 -15.91 -23.91 -2.18
CA THR A 285 -16.23 -24.35 -3.55
C THR A 285 -15.03 -24.34 -4.50
N ALA A 286 -13.89 -23.79 -4.10
CA ALA A 286 -12.67 -23.80 -4.90
C ALA A 286 -12.07 -25.20 -5.04
N ALA A 287 -11.54 -25.51 -6.23
CA ALA A 287 -10.75 -26.73 -6.46
C ALA A 287 -9.45 -26.76 -5.63
N ASP A 288 -8.89 -25.60 -5.29
CA ASP A 288 -7.81 -25.43 -4.32
C ASP A 288 -8.19 -24.35 -3.30
N ALA A 289 -8.56 -24.79 -2.09
CA ALA A 289 -8.89 -23.92 -0.97
C ALA A 289 -7.67 -23.17 -0.40
N SER A 290 -6.44 -23.68 -0.57
CA SER A 290 -5.21 -22.99 -0.16
C SER A 290 -4.92 -21.81 -1.08
N ALA A 291 -5.06 -21.97 -2.39
CA ALA A 291 -4.93 -20.89 -3.36
C ALA A 291 -6.09 -19.88 -3.26
N ALA A 292 -7.33 -20.35 -3.04
CA ALA A 292 -8.47 -19.47 -2.79
C ALA A 292 -8.26 -18.58 -1.57
N LEU A 293 -7.66 -19.10 -0.50
CA LEU A 293 -7.35 -18.36 0.71
C LEU A 293 -6.08 -17.48 0.56
N ASP A 294 -5.03 -17.94 -0.14
CA ASP A 294 -3.84 -17.13 -0.51
C ASP A 294 -4.23 -15.84 -1.26
N SER A 295 -5.22 -15.93 -2.16
CA SER A 295 -5.69 -14.83 -3.01
C SER A 295 -6.34 -13.65 -2.28
N TYR A 296 -6.48 -13.71 -0.95
CA TYR A 296 -6.81 -12.54 -0.13
C TYR A 296 -5.59 -11.64 0.14
N ASN A 297 -4.36 -12.13 -0.01
CA ASN A 297 -3.16 -11.30 0.12
C ASN A 297 -3.03 -10.31 -1.07
N PRO A 298 -2.25 -9.21 -0.92
CA PRO A 298 -2.09 -8.21 -1.96
C PRO A 298 -1.56 -8.80 -3.28
N PRO A 299 -2.25 -8.63 -4.43
CA PRO A 299 -1.93 -9.32 -5.67
C PRO A 299 -0.70 -8.73 -6.39
N GLN A 300 -0.22 -7.56 -5.98
CA GLN A 300 0.77 -6.78 -6.72
C GLN A 300 2.16 -7.41 -6.70
N LYS A 301 2.91 -7.25 -7.80
CA LYS A 301 4.28 -7.77 -8.00
C LYS A 301 5.19 -7.53 -6.79
N LEU A 302 5.22 -6.29 -6.29
CA LEU A 302 6.09 -5.88 -5.18
C LEU A 302 5.77 -6.56 -3.84
N TYR A 303 4.51 -6.93 -3.56
CA TYR A 303 4.17 -7.73 -2.37
C TYR A 303 4.70 -9.16 -2.52
N LYS A 304 4.51 -9.77 -3.69
CA LYS A 304 4.98 -11.14 -4.00
C LYS A 304 6.51 -11.23 -3.96
N GLU A 305 7.19 -10.18 -4.41
CA GLU A 305 8.66 -10.07 -4.30
C GLU A 305 9.11 -9.89 -2.85
N LEU A 306 8.41 -9.11 -2.03
CA LEU A 306 8.66 -9.05 -0.58
C LEU A 306 8.40 -10.40 0.12
N LYS A 307 7.35 -11.15 -0.27
CA LYS A 307 7.09 -12.53 0.21
C LYS A 307 8.26 -13.46 -0.12
N ALA A 308 8.80 -13.40 -1.33
CA ALA A 308 10.00 -14.16 -1.71
C ALA A 308 11.24 -13.74 -0.91
N LYS A 309 11.50 -12.43 -0.74
CA LYS A 309 12.63 -11.94 0.06
C LYS A 309 12.49 -12.21 1.55
N LEU A 310 11.27 -12.29 2.09
CA LEU A 310 11.03 -12.73 3.48
C LEU A 310 11.47 -14.19 3.69
N ALA A 311 11.25 -15.06 2.70
CA ALA A 311 11.73 -16.44 2.76
C ALA A 311 13.28 -16.47 2.70
N GLU A 312 13.90 -15.80 1.71
CA GLU A 312 15.37 -15.68 1.61
C GLU A 312 16.02 -15.21 2.93
N LEU A 313 15.50 -14.13 3.54
CA LEU A 313 16.02 -13.58 4.80
C LEU A 313 15.91 -14.54 6.00
N ARG A 314 14.94 -15.46 6.00
CA ARG A 314 14.76 -16.46 7.06
C ARG A 314 15.65 -17.70 6.90
N GLY A 315 16.52 -17.72 5.88
CA GLY A 315 17.21 -18.94 5.45
C GLY A 315 16.27 -19.94 4.76
N GLN A 316 15.04 -19.53 4.48
CA GLN A 316 14.05 -20.33 3.76
C GLN A 316 14.29 -20.16 2.26
N GLY A 317 15.23 -20.95 1.74
CA GLY A 317 15.04 -21.50 0.40
C GLY A 317 13.71 -22.28 0.33
N SER A 318 13.30 -22.74 -0.85
CA SER A 318 11.97 -23.34 -1.08
C SER A 318 11.78 -24.73 -0.42
N GLY A 319 11.72 -24.75 0.91
CA GLY A 319 11.67 -25.94 1.77
C GLY A 319 11.27 -25.59 3.21
N PRO A 320 11.06 -26.61 4.07
CA PRO A 320 10.41 -26.45 5.37
C PRO A 320 11.28 -25.72 6.41
N VAL A 321 10.60 -25.05 7.35
CA VAL A 321 11.23 -24.36 8.48
C VAL A 321 11.84 -25.37 9.44
N ILE A 322 13.14 -25.27 9.72
CA ILE A 322 13.82 -26.14 10.69
C ILE A 322 13.62 -25.57 12.09
N GLU A 323 12.55 -25.99 12.77
CA GLU A 323 12.37 -25.80 14.21
C GLU A 323 13.12 -26.90 14.99
N ILE A 324 13.77 -26.52 16.09
CA ILE A 324 14.44 -27.45 17.01
C ILE A 324 13.38 -27.93 18.00
N ALA A 325 13.12 -29.23 18.09
CA ALA A 325 12.09 -29.73 19.01
C ALA A 325 12.41 -29.39 20.49
N ASP A 326 11.37 -29.10 21.28
CA ASP A 326 11.48 -29.03 22.74
C ASP A 326 11.92 -30.40 23.30
N GLY A 327 12.70 -30.40 24.39
CA GLY A 327 13.24 -31.62 24.98
C GLY A 327 14.45 -31.34 25.91
N PRO A 328 14.97 -32.36 26.61
CA PRO A 328 15.95 -32.20 27.69
C PRO A 328 17.19 -31.36 27.35
N ALA A 329 17.75 -30.67 28.34
CA ALA A 329 18.84 -29.73 28.11
C ALA A 329 20.15 -30.44 27.70
N LEU A 330 20.70 -30.10 26.53
CA LEU A 330 21.93 -30.73 26.02
C LEU A 330 23.18 -29.96 26.47
N LYS A 331 24.19 -30.69 26.94
CA LYS A 331 25.43 -30.14 27.47
C LYS A 331 26.64 -31.00 27.09
N TYR A 332 27.62 -30.36 26.46
CA TYR A 332 28.98 -30.89 26.34
C TYR A 332 29.77 -30.67 27.65
N THR A 333 30.56 -31.66 28.08
CA THR A 333 31.55 -31.50 29.14
C THR A 333 32.90 -32.07 28.68
N PRO A 334 33.95 -31.24 28.51
CA PRO A 334 35.26 -31.70 28.02
C PRO A 334 35.97 -32.58 29.06
N ALA A 335 36.85 -33.46 28.57
CA ALA A 335 37.70 -34.30 29.43
C ALA A 335 38.55 -33.46 30.39
N GLY A 336 38.69 -33.94 31.63
CA GLY A 336 39.52 -33.33 32.67
C GLY A 336 40.42 -34.37 33.35
N LYS A 337 41.40 -33.92 34.15
CA LYS A 337 42.43 -34.78 34.78
C LYS A 337 41.90 -35.92 35.68
N LYS A 338 40.58 -35.98 35.96
CA LYS A 338 39.89 -37.05 36.71
C LYS A 338 38.49 -37.39 36.16
N GLN A 339 38.12 -36.91 34.97
CA GLN A 339 36.77 -37.10 34.39
C GLN A 339 36.88 -37.32 32.89
N ALA A 340 36.21 -38.34 32.37
CA ALA A 340 36.06 -38.57 30.94
C ALA A 340 35.25 -37.45 30.29
N GLU A 341 35.41 -37.31 28.97
CA GLU A 341 34.53 -36.46 28.16
C GLU A 341 33.08 -36.95 28.22
N ILE A 342 32.14 -36.02 28.31
CA ILE A 342 30.70 -36.31 28.25
C ILE A 342 30.10 -35.56 27.06
N VAL A 343 29.79 -36.34 26.03
CA VAL A 343 29.04 -35.96 24.83
C VAL A 343 27.67 -36.63 24.92
N VAL A 344 26.61 -35.89 24.57
CA VAL A 344 25.23 -36.41 24.56
C VAL A 344 24.79 -36.59 23.10
N GLU A 345 24.22 -37.74 22.78
CA GLU A 345 23.55 -37.97 21.50
C GLU A 345 22.08 -37.60 21.58
N ASP A 346 21.60 -36.80 20.62
CA ASP A 346 20.20 -36.37 20.54
C ASP A 346 19.79 -36.11 19.07
N PRO A 347 18.59 -36.57 18.62
CA PRO A 347 18.14 -36.42 17.24
C PRO A 347 17.94 -34.97 16.76
N ARG A 348 17.93 -33.98 17.68
CA ARG A 348 17.86 -32.55 17.36
C ARG A 348 19.20 -31.96 16.93
N VAL A 349 20.33 -32.63 17.18
CA VAL A 349 21.66 -32.04 16.91
C VAL A 349 21.93 -31.79 15.41
N PRO A 350 21.54 -32.64 14.44
CA PRO A 350 21.67 -32.33 13.02
C PRO A 350 20.89 -31.06 12.60
N GLN A 351 19.68 -30.89 13.15
CA GLN A 351 18.87 -29.69 12.96
C GLN A 351 19.57 -28.45 13.55
N LEU A 352 20.16 -28.60 14.74
CA LEU A 352 20.91 -27.56 15.43
C LEU A 352 22.19 -27.16 14.70
N ARG A 353 22.93 -28.13 14.14
CA ARG A 353 24.10 -27.89 13.28
C ARG A 353 23.72 -27.03 12.08
N SER A 354 22.69 -27.45 11.34
CA SER A 354 22.15 -26.68 10.20
C SER A 354 21.74 -25.26 10.62
N LYS A 355 20.99 -25.12 11.72
CA LYS A 355 20.47 -23.83 12.20
C LYS A 355 21.54 -22.88 12.75
N LEU A 356 22.69 -23.40 13.16
CA LEU A 356 23.86 -22.62 13.60
C LEU A 356 24.90 -22.41 12.49
N GLY A 357 24.67 -22.92 11.27
CA GLY A 357 25.62 -22.80 10.16
C GLY A 357 26.84 -23.72 10.26
N ILE A 358 26.77 -24.79 11.06
CA ILE A 358 27.83 -25.79 11.19
C ILE A 358 27.74 -26.75 9.98
N THR A 359 28.72 -26.68 9.10
CA THR A 359 28.83 -27.57 7.92
C THR A 359 29.63 -28.84 8.18
N GLU A 360 30.47 -28.88 9.22
CA GLU A 360 31.15 -30.11 9.63
C GLU A 360 30.18 -31.11 10.26
N ASN A 361 30.32 -32.39 9.89
CA ASN A 361 29.57 -33.51 10.46
C ASN A 361 28.06 -33.22 10.57
N ALA A 362 27.46 -32.61 9.53
CA ALA A 362 26.13 -32.01 9.60
C ALA A 362 25.00 -32.99 9.99
N SER A 363 25.18 -34.30 9.79
CA SER A 363 24.25 -35.37 10.18
C SER A 363 24.56 -36.02 11.54
N ASP A 364 25.57 -35.55 12.28
CA ASP A 364 26.01 -36.14 13.55
C ASP A 364 25.08 -35.74 14.72
N THR A 365 24.57 -36.73 15.43
CA THR A 365 23.68 -36.62 16.60
C THR A 365 24.40 -36.17 17.88
N ARG A 366 25.74 -36.16 17.89
CA ARG A 366 26.55 -35.84 19.06
C ARG A 366 26.64 -34.33 19.31
N TYR A 367 26.21 -33.90 20.49
CA TYR A 367 26.41 -32.56 21.03
C TYR A 367 27.86 -32.40 21.51
N ASP A 368 28.74 -32.09 20.56
CA ASP A 368 30.20 -31.99 20.72
C ASP A 368 30.68 -30.58 21.12
N ALA A 369 32.00 -30.39 21.13
CA ALA A 369 32.63 -29.11 21.40
C ALA A 369 32.24 -28.02 20.39
N THR A 370 32.16 -28.34 19.09
CA THR A 370 31.80 -27.40 18.02
C THR A 370 30.37 -26.90 18.18
N VAL A 371 29.43 -27.82 18.43
CA VAL A 371 28.02 -27.49 18.69
C VAL A 371 27.89 -26.65 19.97
N ALA A 372 28.58 -27.02 21.05
CA ALA A 372 28.56 -26.27 22.30
C ALA A 372 29.17 -24.86 22.18
N GLU A 373 30.21 -24.68 21.37
CA GLU A 373 30.78 -23.35 21.08
C GLU A 373 29.84 -22.51 20.20
N ALA A 374 29.22 -23.10 19.19
CA ALA A 374 28.24 -22.42 18.34
C ALA A 374 26.99 -22.00 19.12
N VAL A 375 26.48 -22.85 20.02
CA VAL A 375 25.41 -22.48 20.97
C VAL A 375 25.86 -21.34 21.90
N ARG A 376 27.12 -21.35 22.36
CA ARG A 376 27.69 -20.26 23.19
C ARG A 376 27.79 -18.94 22.41
N LYS A 377 28.20 -18.97 21.13
CA LYS A 377 28.20 -17.80 20.23
C LYS A 377 26.78 -17.27 20.02
N PHE A 378 25.83 -18.17 19.76
CA PHE A 378 24.42 -17.81 19.62
C PHE A 378 23.87 -17.13 20.90
N GLN A 379 24.07 -17.74 22.08
CA GLN A 379 23.61 -17.21 23.36
C GLN A 379 24.13 -15.79 23.62
N ASN A 380 25.44 -15.54 23.40
CA ASN A 380 26.01 -14.18 23.46
C ASN A 380 25.28 -13.21 22.51
N SER A 381 25.04 -13.61 21.25
CA SER A 381 24.33 -12.77 20.27
C SER A 381 22.84 -12.55 20.56
N ALA A 382 22.26 -13.37 21.44
CA ALA A 382 20.85 -13.32 21.85
C ALA A 382 20.66 -12.70 23.25
N GLU A 383 21.69 -12.09 23.83
CA GLU A 383 21.70 -11.52 25.20
C GLU A 383 21.36 -12.56 26.30
N ILE A 384 21.69 -13.83 26.05
CA ILE A 384 21.54 -14.96 26.98
C ILE A 384 22.90 -15.30 27.57
N LYS A 385 22.94 -15.67 28.86
CA LYS A 385 24.16 -16.15 29.53
C LYS A 385 24.76 -17.31 28.74
N ALA A 386 25.96 -17.10 28.20
CA ALA A 386 26.60 -18.01 27.26
C ALA A 386 27.21 -19.25 27.95
N THR A 387 26.36 -20.21 28.29
CA THR A 387 26.71 -21.48 28.93
C THR A 387 27.28 -22.49 27.94
N GLY A 388 26.83 -22.46 26.68
CA GLY A 388 27.01 -23.56 25.72
C GLY A 388 26.08 -24.76 25.99
N ILE A 389 25.04 -24.58 26.81
CA ILE A 389 23.99 -25.57 27.11
C ILE A 389 22.75 -25.21 26.29
N LEU A 390 22.21 -26.18 25.56
CA LEU A 390 20.92 -26.04 24.86
C LEU A 390 19.78 -26.29 25.85
N ASP A 391 19.42 -25.29 26.64
CA ASP A 391 18.25 -25.31 27.53
C ASP A 391 16.97 -24.78 26.85
N ASP A 392 15.78 -24.97 27.45
CA ASP A 392 14.48 -24.49 26.96
C ASP A 392 14.50 -23.02 26.53
N LYS A 393 15.23 -22.16 27.25
CA LYS A 393 15.37 -20.74 26.94
C LYS A 393 16.15 -20.55 25.63
N THR A 394 17.20 -21.34 25.44
CA THR A 394 18.04 -21.33 24.24
C THR A 394 17.33 -21.98 23.05
N VAL A 395 16.57 -23.07 23.24
CA VAL A 395 15.70 -23.67 22.21
C VAL A 395 14.65 -22.65 21.75
N LYS A 396 13.93 -22.02 22.70
CA LYS A 396 12.96 -20.96 22.38
C LYS A 396 13.60 -19.76 21.70
N ALA A 397 14.81 -19.35 22.10
CA ALA A 397 15.54 -18.28 21.43
C ALA A 397 16.02 -18.65 20.01
N LEU A 398 16.41 -19.92 19.77
CA LEU A 398 16.78 -20.43 18.45
C LEU A 398 15.55 -20.58 17.53
N ASN A 399 14.39 -20.93 18.07
CA ASN A 399 13.14 -21.06 17.32
C ASN A 399 12.43 -19.72 17.09
N THR A 400 12.60 -18.77 18.00
CA THR A 400 12.32 -17.36 17.71
C THR A 400 13.22 -16.95 16.53
N PRO A 401 12.67 -16.43 15.42
CA PRO A 401 13.51 -15.81 14.40
C PRO A 401 14.40 -14.75 15.04
N LYS A 402 15.61 -14.51 14.49
CA LYS A 402 16.42 -13.37 14.94
C LYS A 402 15.54 -12.12 15.00
N ARG A 403 15.79 -11.24 15.99
CA ARG A 403 15.32 -9.84 15.97
C ARG A 403 16.06 -9.07 14.87
N ASP A 404 15.94 -9.55 13.65
CA ASP A 404 16.52 -8.95 12.48
C ASP A 404 15.64 -7.80 12.04
N LYS A 405 16.19 -6.60 12.14
CA LYS A 405 15.53 -5.36 11.72
C LYS A 405 15.12 -5.42 10.24
N GLN A 406 15.83 -6.17 9.41
CA GLN A 406 15.45 -6.40 8.00
C GLN A 406 14.15 -7.20 7.89
N ILE A 407 13.99 -8.27 8.68
CA ILE A 407 12.76 -9.06 8.72
C ILE A 407 11.61 -8.24 9.31
N ASP A 408 11.80 -7.57 10.44
CA ASP A 408 10.79 -6.68 11.04
C ASP A 408 10.31 -5.61 10.04
N THR A 409 11.22 -4.94 9.32
CA THR A 409 10.88 -3.95 8.30
C THR A 409 10.20 -4.59 7.07
N VAL A 410 10.64 -5.75 6.58
CA VAL A 410 9.94 -6.45 5.47
C VAL A 410 8.51 -6.82 5.86
N LEU A 411 8.30 -7.35 7.07
CA LEU A 411 6.97 -7.68 7.60
C LEU A 411 6.06 -6.44 7.69
N VAL A 412 6.59 -5.30 8.11
CA VAL A 412 5.86 -4.02 8.12
C VAL A 412 5.49 -3.54 6.72
N ASN A 413 6.35 -3.71 5.73
CA ASN A 413 6.03 -3.24 4.37
C ASN A 413 5.06 -4.18 3.66
N MET A 414 5.17 -5.50 3.88
CA MET A 414 4.12 -6.46 3.53
C MET A 414 2.78 -6.12 4.19
N GLU A 415 2.78 -5.62 5.42
CA GLU A 415 1.57 -5.12 6.08
C GLU A 415 1.00 -3.87 5.40
N ARG A 416 1.84 -2.90 5.00
CA ARG A 416 1.40 -1.69 4.27
C ARG A 416 0.80 -1.98 2.90
N TRP A 417 1.25 -3.04 2.23
CA TRP A 417 0.63 -3.51 0.99
C TRP A 417 -0.82 -3.96 1.18
N ARG A 418 -1.22 -4.38 2.39
CA ARG A 418 -2.62 -4.74 2.71
C ARG A 418 -3.54 -3.54 2.88
N TRP A 419 -3.00 -2.36 3.14
CA TRP A 419 -3.80 -1.13 3.22
C TRP A 419 -4.07 -0.50 1.85
N LEU A 420 -3.28 -0.83 0.82
CA LEU A 420 -3.46 -0.31 -0.52
C LEU A 420 -4.64 -1.00 -1.24
N PRO A 421 -5.37 -0.29 -2.11
CA PRO A 421 -6.37 -0.91 -2.98
C PRO A 421 -5.79 -2.06 -3.80
N ARG A 422 -6.61 -3.09 -4.07
CA ARG A 422 -6.19 -4.24 -4.87
C ARG A 422 -5.87 -3.82 -6.31
N ASP A 423 -6.76 -3.01 -6.90
CA ASP A 423 -6.56 -2.35 -8.18
C ASP A 423 -5.97 -0.95 -7.96
N LEU A 424 -4.69 -0.77 -8.28
CA LEU A 424 -3.99 0.51 -8.09
C LEU A 424 -4.27 1.54 -9.21
N GLY A 425 -4.77 1.08 -10.36
CA GLY A 425 -4.93 1.86 -11.59
C GLY A 425 -6.26 1.65 -12.28
N VAL A 426 -6.49 2.41 -13.35
CA VAL A 426 -7.79 2.43 -14.05
C VAL A 426 -7.75 1.63 -15.36
N PRO A 427 -8.57 0.55 -15.51
CA PRO A 427 -8.51 -0.35 -16.66
C PRO A 427 -8.72 0.32 -18.03
N SER A 428 -9.56 1.35 -18.11
CA SER A 428 -9.82 2.07 -19.38
C SER A 428 -8.61 2.83 -19.93
N LEU A 429 -7.58 3.06 -19.12
CA LEU A 429 -6.29 3.63 -19.56
C LEU A 429 -5.19 2.57 -19.63
N GLY A 430 -5.54 1.28 -19.59
CA GLY A 430 -4.61 0.16 -19.49
C GLY A 430 -3.92 0.11 -18.12
N ASP A 431 -4.71 0.04 -17.06
CA ASP A 431 -4.27 -0.03 -15.65
C ASP A 431 -3.28 1.08 -15.27
N ALA A 432 -3.53 2.30 -15.76
CA ALA A 432 -2.65 3.43 -15.53
C ALA A 432 -2.79 3.99 -14.11
N TYR A 433 -1.67 4.29 -13.46
CA TYR A 433 -1.62 4.99 -12.16
C TYR A 433 -0.30 5.71 -11.89
N VAL A 434 -0.35 6.65 -10.96
CA VAL A 434 0.81 7.25 -10.30
C VAL A 434 1.03 6.53 -8.97
N ILE A 435 2.28 6.26 -8.61
CA ILE A 435 2.67 5.83 -7.27
C ILE A 435 3.86 6.65 -6.77
N LEU A 436 3.76 7.19 -5.55
CA LEU A 436 4.80 7.97 -4.89
C LEU A 436 5.23 7.24 -3.62
N ASN A 437 6.51 6.88 -3.52
CA ASN A 437 7.07 6.25 -2.32
C ASN A 437 7.85 7.28 -1.49
N ILE A 438 7.31 7.66 -0.33
CA ILE A 438 7.86 8.77 0.47
C ILE A 438 9.30 8.52 0.97
N PRO A 439 9.65 7.39 1.63
CA PRO A 439 11.02 7.10 2.08
C PRO A 439 12.07 6.95 0.97
N ASP A 440 11.66 6.67 -0.27
CA ASP A 440 12.53 6.62 -1.44
C ASP A 440 12.62 7.99 -2.15
N TYR A 441 11.71 8.92 -1.81
CA TYR A 441 11.57 10.24 -2.42
C TYR A 441 11.46 10.17 -3.96
N THR A 442 10.68 9.19 -4.45
CA THR A 442 10.48 8.87 -5.88
C THR A 442 8.99 8.82 -6.22
N LEU A 443 8.63 9.33 -7.40
CA LEU A 443 7.34 9.17 -8.05
C LEU A 443 7.53 8.35 -9.34
N LYS A 444 6.77 7.26 -9.49
CA LYS A 444 6.70 6.43 -10.70
C LYS A 444 5.31 6.62 -11.36
N VAL A 445 5.27 6.59 -12.69
CA VAL A 445 4.04 6.42 -13.48
C VAL A 445 4.05 5.03 -14.08
N MET A 446 2.94 4.32 -13.88
CA MET A 446 2.75 2.93 -14.24
C MET A 446 1.62 2.81 -15.27
N GLN A 447 1.77 1.92 -16.25
CA GLN A 447 0.73 1.58 -17.23
C GLN A 447 0.99 0.16 -17.77
N ARG A 448 -0.06 -0.65 -17.96
CA ARG A 448 0.01 -2.05 -18.43
C ARG A 448 1.01 -2.91 -17.63
N GLY A 449 1.05 -2.67 -16.31
CA GLY A 449 1.98 -3.32 -15.37
C GLY A 449 3.45 -2.85 -15.46
N GLN A 450 3.79 -1.94 -16.36
CA GLN A 450 5.17 -1.44 -16.58
C GLN A 450 5.37 -0.03 -16.04
N GLN A 451 6.60 0.30 -15.64
CA GLN A 451 6.99 1.67 -15.32
C GLN A 451 7.25 2.44 -16.61
N VAL A 452 6.34 3.34 -16.98
CA VAL A 452 6.49 4.19 -18.17
C VAL A 452 7.27 5.48 -17.90
N TRP A 453 7.34 5.92 -16.64
CA TRP A 453 8.15 7.09 -16.24
C TRP A 453 8.51 7.09 -14.75
N THR A 454 9.56 7.83 -14.36
CA THR A 454 9.96 8.03 -12.96
C THR A 454 10.68 9.36 -12.75
N THR A 455 10.59 9.93 -11.53
CA THR A 455 11.23 11.20 -11.14
C THR A 455 11.49 11.26 -9.63
N ARG A 456 12.48 12.08 -9.23
CA ARG A 456 12.64 12.48 -7.82
C ARG A 456 11.52 13.43 -7.41
N VAL A 457 11.16 13.39 -6.13
CA VAL A 457 10.28 14.34 -5.46
C VAL A 457 10.90 14.88 -4.17
N VAL A 458 10.33 15.98 -3.65
CA VAL A 458 10.54 16.48 -2.28
C VAL A 458 9.20 16.34 -1.55
N THR A 459 9.22 15.75 -0.36
CA THR A 459 8.06 15.43 0.48
C THR A 459 8.06 16.24 1.78
N GLY A 460 7.03 16.05 2.61
CA GLY A 460 6.82 16.77 3.85
C GLY A 460 7.91 16.55 4.91
N LYS A 461 8.21 17.58 5.71
CA LYS A 461 9.05 17.47 6.92
C LYS A 461 8.39 16.50 7.93
N PRO A 462 9.14 15.75 8.76
CA PRO A 462 8.56 14.91 9.82
C PRO A 462 7.69 15.69 10.82
N GLY A 463 6.73 15.02 11.47
CA GLY A 463 5.78 15.64 12.39
C GLY A 463 4.57 16.24 11.68
N GLN A 464 4.13 17.43 12.11
CA GLN A 464 2.89 18.10 11.65
C GLN A 464 2.84 18.45 10.15
N HIS A 465 3.94 18.24 9.43
CA HIS A 465 4.10 18.55 8.02
C HIS A 465 4.36 17.30 7.16
N ALA A 466 4.21 16.10 7.73
CA ALA A 466 4.42 14.85 7.01
C ALA A 466 3.50 14.75 5.79
N THR A 467 4.00 14.16 4.70
CA THR A 467 3.16 13.87 3.54
C THR A 467 2.16 12.75 3.92
N PRO A 468 0.85 13.00 3.76
CA PRO A 468 -0.17 12.03 4.11
C PRO A 468 -0.18 10.84 3.14
N LEU A 469 -0.64 9.69 3.62
CA LEU A 469 -0.80 8.47 2.82
C LEU A 469 -2.24 8.35 2.37
N LEU A 470 -2.44 8.18 1.07
CA LEU A 470 -3.76 8.14 0.46
C LEU A 470 -3.74 7.51 -0.92
N THR A 471 -4.91 7.04 -1.36
CA THR A 471 -5.18 6.80 -2.77
C THR A 471 -6.34 7.68 -3.20
N GLU A 472 -6.09 8.60 -4.14
CA GLU A 472 -7.07 9.54 -4.69
C GLU A 472 -6.94 9.66 -6.21
N THR A 473 -7.86 10.34 -6.88
CA THR A 473 -7.84 10.47 -8.35
C THR A 473 -7.41 11.86 -8.82
N MET A 474 -6.39 11.92 -9.68
CA MET A 474 -5.97 13.15 -10.36
C MET A 474 -6.95 13.45 -11.50
N LYS A 475 -7.57 14.64 -11.44
CA LYS A 475 -8.67 15.03 -12.34
C LYS A 475 -8.22 16.01 -13.41
N TYR A 476 -7.20 16.84 -13.13
CA TYR A 476 -6.68 17.83 -14.06
C TYR A 476 -5.31 18.38 -13.64
N ILE A 477 -4.59 18.97 -14.59
CA ILE A 477 -3.33 19.70 -14.38
C ILE A 477 -3.59 21.19 -14.57
N THR A 478 -3.15 22.03 -13.65
CA THR A 478 -3.15 23.50 -13.79
C THR A 478 -1.75 23.97 -14.18
N VAL A 479 -1.60 24.51 -15.38
CA VAL A 479 -0.39 25.25 -15.80
C VAL A 479 -0.54 26.71 -15.38
N ASN A 480 0.56 27.35 -14.97
CA ASN A 480 0.60 28.69 -14.36
C ASN A 480 -0.31 28.81 -13.10
N PRO A 481 -0.19 27.93 -12.08
CA PRO A 481 -1.09 27.95 -10.94
C PRO A 481 -0.93 29.22 -10.07
N THR A 482 -2.05 29.81 -9.68
CA THR A 482 -2.11 30.71 -8.52
C THR A 482 -1.89 29.88 -7.26
N TRP A 483 -1.00 30.32 -6.38
CA TRP A 483 -0.86 29.70 -5.06
C TRP A 483 -1.87 30.33 -4.09
N ASN A 484 -2.94 29.60 -3.78
CA ASN A 484 -3.82 29.95 -2.67
C ASN A 484 -3.18 29.41 -1.37
N VAL A 485 -2.68 30.30 -0.52
CA VAL A 485 -1.90 29.91 0.66
C VAL A 485 -2.81 29.19 1.68
N PRO A 486 -2.45 27.97 2.14
CA PRO A 486 -3.20 27.26 3.16
C PRO A 486 -3.34 28.07 4.47
N PRO A 487 -4.50 28.01 5.17
CA PRO A 487 -4.71 28.78 6.40
C PRO A 487 -3.63 28.54 7.46
N SER A 488 -3.12 27.31 7.59
CA SER A 488 -2.02 26.98 8.51
C SER A 488 -0.75 27.79 8.24
N ILE A 489 -0.37 28.00 6.98
CA ILE A 489 0.80 28.80 6.59
C ILE A 489 0.52 30.29 6.78
N VAL A 490 -0.71 30.75 6.48
CA VAL A 490 -1.13 32.13 6.77
C VAL A 490 -0.98 32.44 8.27
N TYR A 491 -1.54 31.60 9.14
CA TYR A 491 -1.58 31.87 10.59
C TYR A 491 -0.24 31.59 11.31
N ASN A 492 0.52 30.58 10.90
CA ASN A 492 1.73 30.15 11.62
C ASN A 492 3.04 30.73 11.06
N GLU A 493 3.06 31.20 9.81
CA GLU A 493 4.27 31.70 9.14
C GLU A 493 4.10 33.16 8.71
N TYR A 494 3.07 33.48 7.91
CA TYR A 494 2.96 34.81 7.29
C TYR A 494 2.39 35.92 8.18
N LEU A 495 1.44 35.66 9.07
CA LEU A 495 1.03 36.68 10.05
C LEU A 495 2.16 37.01 11.04
N PRO A 496 2.89 36.03 11.64
CA PRO A 496 4.09 36.33 12.44
C PRO A 496 5.14 37.14 11.67
N ALA A 497 5.43 36.79 10.41
CA ALA A 497 6.36 37.56 9.58
C ALA A 497 5.87 38.99 9.30
N LEU A 498 4.57 39.21 9.06
CA LEU A 498 3.99 40.55 8.89
C LEU A 498 4.07 41.40 10.16
N HIS A 499 3.97 40.81 11.36
CA HIS A 499 4.17 41.54 12.62
C HIS A 499 5.61 42.03 12.81
N GLN A 500 6.58 41.41 12.12
CA GLN A 500 7.99 41.83 12.13
C GLN A 500 8.33 42.79 10.96
N ASP A 501 7.77 42.54 9.78
CA ASP A 501 8.00 43.33 8.57
C ASP A 501 6.72 43.42 7.72
N PRO A 502 5.97 44.55 7.78
CA PRO A 502 4.76 44.78 6.99
C PRO A 502 4.94 44.70 5.46
N THR A 503 6.17 44.73 4.95
CA THR A 503 6.49 44.68 3.52
C THR A 503 6.86 43.28 3.01
N VAL A 504 7.02 42.29 3.90
CA VAL A 504 7.56 40.95 3.55
C VAL A 504 6.78 40.26 2.44
N LEU A 505 5.45 40.32 2.48
CA LEU A 505 4.58 39.71 1.46
C LEU A 505 4.77 40.35 0.08
N ALA A 506 4.88 41.68 0.02
CA ALA A 506 5.10 42.39 -1.24
C ALA A 506 6.45 42.01 -1.87
N ARG A 507 7.52 41.83 -1.06
CA ARG A 507 8.82 41.34 -1.54
C ARG A 507 8.78 39.88 -2.02
N MET A 508 7.91 39.05 -1.45
CA MET A 508 7.63 37.69 -1.91
C MET A 508 6.65 37.62 -3.11
N GLY A 509 6.14 38.75 -3.60
CA GLY A 509 5.12 38.80 -4.64
C GLY A 509 3.74 38.27 -4.20
N LEU A 510 3.53 38.11 -2.89
CA LEU A 510 2.28 37.66 -2.29
C LEU A 510 1.30 38.84 -2.18
N LYS A 511 0.07 38.63 -2.63
CA LYS A 511 -1.06 39.53 -2.44
C LYS A 511 -1.77 39.19 -1.14
N LEU A 512 -2.16 40.21 -0.39
CA LEU A 512 -3.02 40.07 0.78
C LEU A 512 -4.36 40.77 0.52
N GLU A 513 -5.44 40.02 0.63
CA GLU A 513 -6.83 40.47 0.56
C GLU A 513 -7.49 40.26 1.92
N GLN A 514 -8.25 41.24 2.40
CA GLN A 514 -9.07 41.08 3.60
C GLN A 514 -10.55 41.03 3.22
N ASN A 515 -11.23 39.96 3.60
CA ASN A 515 -12.65 39.78 3.38
C ASN A 515 -13.47 40.60 4.41
N ARG A 516 -14.73 40.89 4.07
CA ARG A 516 -15.65 41.66 4.96
C ARG A 516 -15.99 40.97 6.29
N ASP A 517 -15.73 39.67 6.42
CA ASP A 517 -15.84 38.92 7.68
C ASP A 517 -14.58 39.03 8.57
N GLY A 518 -13.61 39.86 8.17
CA GLY A 518 -12.31 40.02 8.82
C GLY A 518 -11.27 38.96 8.41
N SER A 519 -11.64 37.91 7.67
CA SER A 519 -10.70 36.84 7.31
C SER A 519 -9.66 37.30 6.28
N VAL A 520 -8.41 36.92 6.52
CA VAL A 520 -7.27 37.25 5.65
C VAL A 520 -7.08 36.14 4.62
N HIS A 521 -6.96 36.51 3.37
CA HIS A 521 -6.58 35.64 2.27
C HIS A 521 -5.23 36.10 1.71
N ILE A 522 -4.27 35.18 1.62
CA ILE A 522 -2.99 35.41 0.95
C ILE A 522 -2.93 34.53 -0.30
N SER A 523 -2.53 35.11 -1.43
CA SER A 523 -2.32 34.39 -2.67
C SER A 523 -1.06 34.86 -3.42
N GLN A 524 -0.40 33.96 -4.13
CA GLN A 524 0.70 34.29 -5.04
C GLN A 524 0.22 34.15 -6.49
N PRO A 525 0.31 35.20 -7.32
CA PRO A 525 -0.08 35.11 -8.73
C PRO A 525 0.89 34.21 -9.52
N PRO A 526 0.53 33.79 -10.75
CA PRO A 526 1.39 32.95 -11.57
C PRO A 526 2.70 33.65 -11.96
N GLY A 527 3.82 32.94 -11.86
CA GLY A 527 5.16 33.47 -12.12
C GLY A 527 6.26 32.46 -11.81
N GLU A 528 7.53 32.87 -11.92
CA GLU A 528 8.68 31.97 -11.73
C GLU A 528 9.07 31.81 -10.26
N ALA A 529 8.93 32.87 -9.48
CA ALA A 529 9.06 32.84 -8.02
C ALA A 529 7.80 32.31 -7.29
N ASN A 530 6.83 31.75 -8.02
CA ASN A 530 5.63 31.15 -7.42
C ASN A 530 6.02 29.86 -6.68
N ALA A 531 5.58 29.69 -5.42
CA ALA A 531 5.96 28.54 -4.60
C ALA A 531 5.48 27.18 -5.17
N LEU A 532 4.47 27.19 -6.03
CA LEU A 532 3.98 26.02 -6.79
C LEU A 532 4.66 25.84 -8.15
N GLY A 533 5.63 26.69 -8.47
CA GLY A 533 6.31 26.75 -9.76
C GLY A 533 5.33 26.98 -10.92
N ARG A 534 5.60 26.32 -12.05
CA ARG A 534 4.82 26.48 -13.29
C ARG A 534 3.65 25.50 -13.45
N ILE A 535 3.56 24.42 -12.66
CA ILE A 535 2.52 23.38 -12.82
C ILE A 535 2.05 22.83 -11.46
N ARG A 536 0.72 22.70 -11.29
CA ARG A 536 0.06 21.97 -10.19
C ARG A 536 -0.74 20.78 -10.74
N PHE A 537 -0.70 19.64 -10.05
CA PHE A 537 -1.35 18.38 -10.42
C PHE A 537 -2.45 18.05 -9.40
N ASN A 538 -3.72 18.08 -9.82
CA ASN A 538 -4.84 18.20 -8.90
C ASN A 538 -5.58 16.87 -8.67
N PHE A 539 -5.41 16.30 -7.48
CA PHE A 539 -6.22 15.20 -6.93
C PHE A 539 -6.92 15.68 -5.64
N PRO A 540 -8.17 16.15 -5.71
CA PRO A 540 -8.84 16.77 -4.56
C PRO A 540 -9.02 15.79 -3.40
N ASN A 541 -8.58 16.14 -2.19
CA ASN A 541 -8.52 15.25 -1.03
C ASN A 541 -8.66 16.01 0.30
N LYS A 542 -9.04 15.32 1.39
CA LYS A 542 -9.28 15.95 2.71
C LYS A 542 -8.07 16.67 3.33
N PHE A 543 -6.85 16.27 2.97
CA PHE A 543 -5.62 16.81 3.54
C PHE A 543 -5.09 18.05 2.80
N LEU A 544 -5.78 18.49 1.74
CA LEU A 544 -5.42 19.69 0.95
C LEU A 544 -4.05 19.60 0.26
N VAL A 545 -3.46 18.41 0.15
CA VAL A 545 -2.16 18.21 -0.51
C VAL A 545 -2.31 17.99 -2.02
N TYR A 546 -1.24 18.24 -2.77
CA TYR A 546 -1.17 18.04 -4.22
C TYR A 546 0.29 17.81 -4.64
N GLN A 547 0.49 17.40 -5.89
CA GLN A 547 1.81 17.40 -6.52
C GLN A 547 1.99 18.71 -7.29
N HIS A 548 3.19 19.29 -7.30
CA HIS A 548 3.44 20.58 -7.97
C HIS A 548 4.92 20.79 -8.34
N ASP A 549 5.20 21.82 -9.13
CA ASP A 549 6.54 22.32 -9.41
C ASP A 549 7.09 23.18 -8.24
N THR A 550 8.36 23.60 -8.29
CA THR A 550 8.97 24.47 -7.29
C THR A 550 10.15 25.26 -7.88
N PRO A 551 10.37 26.52 -7.45
CA PRO A 551 11.59 27.26 -7.77
C PRO A 551 12.83 26.66 -7.07
N ASP A 552 12.65 25.96 -5.95
CA ASP A 552 13.72 25.38 -5.12
C ASP A 552 14.29 24.09 -5.73
N LYS A 553 14.73 24.15 -7.00
CA LYS A 553 15.23 23.00 -7.78
C LYS A 553 16.47 22.34 -7.15
N ASN A 554 17.23 23.09 -6.37
CA ASN A 554 18.40 22.60 -5.62
C ASN A 554 18.05 21.50 -4.58
N LEU A 555 16.81 21.44 -4.09
CA LEU A 555 16.37 20.42 -3.13
C LEU A 555 16.34 19.00 -3.73
N PHE A 556 16.19 18.86 -5.05
CA PHE A 556 16.21 17.54 -5.71
C PHE A 556 17.59 16.88 -5.75
N ALA A 557 18.66 17.63 -5.47
CA ALA A 557 20.03 17.12 -5.35
C ALA A 557 20.37 16.62 -3.93
N LYS A 558 19.46 16.75 -2.95
CA LYS A 558 19.64 16.22 -1.59
C LYS A 558 19.26 14.73 -1.51
N GLU A 559 19.91 13.99 -0.62
CA GLU A 559 19.59 12.57 -0.35
C GLU A 559 18.27 12.46 0.42
N ASP A 560 18.24 12.98 1.65
CA ASP A 560 16.99 13.27 2.36
C ASP A 560 16.28 14.46 1.71
N ARG A 561 15.01 14.28 1.30
CA ARG A 561 14.19 15.29 0.62
C ARG A 561 12.88 15.58 1.35
N ALA A 562 12.87 15.50 2.68
CA ALA A 562 11.73 15.79 3.55
C ALA A 562 11.72 17.28 3.97
N PHE A 563 11.39 18.19 3.05
CA PHE A 563 11.49 19.65 3.25
C PHE A 563 10.20 20.45 3.07
N SER A 564 9.11 19.87 2.57
CA SER A 564 7.87 20.62 2.30
C SER A 564 6.93 20.66 3.52
N HIS A 565 5.80 21.35 3.35
CA HIS A 565 4.67 21.35 4.29
C HIS A 565 3.56 20.39 3.85
N GLY A 566 3.94 19.14 3.56
CA GLY A 566 3.04 18.02 3.21
C GLY A 566 2.86 17.78 1.72
N CYS A 567 2.77 18.84 0.90
CA CYS A 567 2.63 18.74 -0.57
C CYS A 567 3.92 18.23 -1.24
N MET A 568 3.82 17.63 -2.43
CA MET A 568 4.95 16.93 -3.05
C MET A 568 5.47 17.69 -4.27
N ARG A 569 6.69 18.22 -4.15
CA ARG A 569 7.34 18.95 -5.24
C ARG A 569 7.97 17.96 -6.22
N VAL A 570 7.84 18.19 -7.52
CA VAL A 570 8.27 17.27 -8.60
C VAL A 570 9.44 17.88 -9.37
N GLN A 571 10.51 17.08 -9.61
CA GLN A 571 11.73 17.58 -10.26
C GLN A 571 11.47 18.08 -11.69
N ASN A 572 10.79 17.25 -12.50
CA ASN A 572 10.63 17.41 -13.94
C ASN A 572 9.13 17.52 -14.32
N PRO A 573 8.46 18.66 -14.00
CA PRO A 573 7.00 18.77 -14.07
C PRO A 573 6.44 18.79 -15.50
N ASP A 574 7.05 19.49 -16.46
CA ASP A 574 6.56 19.51 -17.85
C ASP A 574 6.70 18.14 -18.54
N GLN A 575 7.73 17.35 -18.20
CA GLN A 575 7.83 15.94 -18.60
C GLN A 575 6.73 15.09 -17.93
N TYR A 576 6.49 15.27 -16.63
CA TYR A 576 5.44 14.55 -15.91
C TYR A 576 4.04 14.82 -16.49
N ALA A 577 3.75 16.10 -16.77
CA ALA A 577 2.53 16.54 -17.43
C ALA A 577 2.39 15.92 -18.82
N SER A 578 3.44 15.98 -19.65
CA SER A 578 3.45 15.33 -20.97
C SER A 578 3.13 13.82 -20.87
N VAL A 579 3.73 13.09 -19.93
CA VAL A 579 3.45 11.65 -19.74
C VAL A 579 1.97 11.41 -19.38
N LEU A 580 1.45 12.10 -18.36
CA LEU A 580 0.05 11.93 -17.93
C LEU A 580 -0.96 12.34 -19.02
N LEU A 581 -0.67 13.42 -19.74
CA LEU A 581 -1.54 13.93 -20.81
C LEU A 581 -1.59 12.99 -22.02
N ASN A 582 -0.50 12.30 -22.36
CA ASN A 582 -0.54 11.26 -23.40
C ASN A 582 -1.24 9.97 -22.94
N ILE A 583 -1.29 9.69 -21.63
CA ILE A 583 -2.08 8.57 -21.09
C ILE A 583 -3.58 8.91 -21.12
N ALA A 584 -3.97 10.10 -20.64
CA ALA A 584 -5.38 10.50 -20.56
C ALA A 584 -5.97 11.03 -21.89
N MET A 585 -5.14 11.55 -22.80
CA MET A 585 -5.52 12.17 -24.08
C MET A 585 -4.50 11.84 -25.19
N PRO A 586 -4.30 10.56 -25.55
CA PRO A 586 -3.25 10.13 -26.49
C PRO A 586 -3.31 10.80 -27.87
N ASN A 587 -4.51 11.16 -28.33
CA ASN A 587 -4.71 11.82 -29.63
C ASN A 587 -4.11 13.24 -29.69
N GLU A 588 -3.94 13.91 -28.54
CA GLU A 588 -3.40 15.27 -28.46
C GLU A 588 -1.88 15.34 -28.67
N LYS A 589 -1.13 14.29 -28.35
CA LYS A 589 0.35 14.24 -28.51
C LYS A 589 1.05 15.41 -27.79
N TYR A 590 0.89 15.50 -26.48
CA TYR A 590 1.55 16.53 -25.66
C TYR A 590 3.06 16.26 -25.54
N THR A 591 3.91 17.24 -25.87
CA THR A 591 5.36 17.19 -25.53
C THR A 591 5.66 18.11 -24.35
N PRO A 592 6.81 17.95 -23.67
CA PRO A 592 7.27 18.88 -22.64
C PRO A 592 7.40 20.33 -23.17
N GLU A 593 7.78 20.51 -24.43
CA GLU A 593 7.87 21.80 -25.12
C GLU A 593 6.48 22.41 -25.31
N ARG A 594 5.48 21.60 -25.71
CA ARG A 594 4.09 22.05 -25.80
C ARG A 594 3.56 22.49 -24.44
N VAL A 595 3.89 21.78 -23.36
CA VAL A 595 3.53 22.20 -21.98
C VAL A 595 4.27 23.49 -21.59
N ARG A 596 5.58 23.61 -21.85
CA ARG A 596 6.35 24.85 -21.60
C ARG A 596 5.85 26.05 -22.40
N SER A 597 5.36 25.85 -23.63
CA SER A 597 4.78 26.92 -24.46
C SER A 597 3.48 27.52 -23.89
N MET A 598 2.86 26.85 -22.91
CA MET A 598 1.71 27.36 -22.16
C MET A 598 2.14 28.23 -20.95
N TYR A 599 3.43 28.37 -20.65
CA TYR A 599 3.90 29.16 -19.51
C TYR A 599 3.67 30.67 -19.74
N GLY A 600 3.07 31.34 -18.75
CA GLY A 600 2.55 32.70 -18.91
C GLY A 600 2.04 33.31 -17.60
N LYS A 601 1.02 34.16 -17.71
CA LYS A 601 0.42 34.93 -16.59
C LYS A 601 -1.00 34.49 -16.20
N SER A 602 -1.57 33.53 -16.93
CA SER A 602 -2.96 33.06 -16.75
C SER A 602 -2.99 31.56 -16.55
N GLU A 603 -3.84 31.08 -15.64
CA GLU A 603 -4.07 29.66 -15.40
C GLU A 603 -4.64 28.95 -16.64
N ILE A 604 -4.18 27.72 -16.89
CA ILE A 604 -4.67 26.84 -17.95
C ILE A 604 -4.90 25.46 -17.35
N ASP A 605 -6.17 25.04 -17.25
CA ASP A 605 -6.57 23.73 -16.72
C ASP A 605 -6.71 22.68 -17.83
N LEU A 606 -5.82 21.70 -17.83
CA LEU A 606 -5.84 20.54 -18.71
C LEU A 606 -6.55 19.37 -18.00
N LYS A 607 -7.84 19.20 -18.29
CA LYS A 607 -8.73 18.22 -17.63
C LYS A 607 -8.58 16.83 -18.23
N PHE A 608 -8.55 15.81 -17.39
CA PHE A 608 -8.46 14.41 -17.84
C PHE A 608 -9.87 13.84 -18.12
N PRO A 609 -10.14 13.27 -19.30
CA PRO A 609 -11.42 12.60 -19.58
C PRO A 609 -11.69 11.38 -18.69
N THR A 610 -10.62 10.69 -18.26
CA THR A 610 -10.64 9.66 -17.22
C THR A 610 -9.60 10.05 -16.15
N PRO A 611 -10.00 10.26 -14.88
CA PRO A 611 -9.06 10.55 -13.81
C PRO A 611 -8.03 9.44 -13.59
N ILE A 612 -6.77 9.80 -13.31
CA ILE A 612 -5.67 8.85 -13.09
C ILE A 612 -5.47 8.66 -11.58
N PRO A 613 -5.52 7.43 -11.03
CA PRO A 613 -5.24 7.18 -9.62
C PRO A 613 -3.83 7.61 -9.18
N VAL A 614 -3.73 8.15 -7.98
CA VAL A 614 -2.50 8.61 -7.31
C VAL A 614 -2.38 7.90 -5.97
N ASN A 615 -1.43 6.97 -5.89
CA ASN A 615 -1.17 6.15 -4.72
C ASN A 615 0.04 6.71 -3.95
N ILE A 616 -0.19 7.38 -2.83
CA ILE A 616 0.87 7.91 -1.97
C ILE A 616 1.16 6.89 -0.88
N THR A 617 2.33 6.25 -0.94
CA THR A 617 2.71 5.13 -0.09
C THR A 617 4.03 5.38 0.67
N TYR A 618 4.35 4.47 1.59
CA TYR A 618 5.48 4.58 2.50
C TYR A 618 6.16 3.21 2.65
N GLN A 619 6.97 2.84 1.67
CA GLN A 619 7.65 1.56 1.60
C GLN A 619 9.13 1.74 2.00
N THR A 620 9.46 1.37 3.24
CA THR A 620 10.83 1.40 3.80
C THR A 620 11.63 0.15 3.46
N ALA A 621 10.98 -0.89 2.95
CA ALA A 621 11.59 -1.99 2.21
C ALA A 621 10.77 -2.31 0.96
N PHE A 622 11.45 -2.57 -0.14
CA PHE A 622 10.86 -2.99 -1.43
C PHE A 622 11.92 -3.72 -2.25
N VAL A 623 11.50 -4.43 -3.29
CA VAL A 623 12.42 -5.01 -4.28
C VAL A 623 12.54 -4.02 -5.45
N ASP A 624 13.77 -3.76 -5.88
CA ASP A 624 14.03 -2.88 -7.02
C ASP A 624 13.87 -3.57 -8.37
N ASP A 625 13.97 -2.79 -9.44
CA ASP A 625 13.80 -3.26 -10.81
C ASP A 625 14.94 -4.24 -11.25
N ALA A 626 15.97 -4.44 -10.42
CA ALA A 626 17.03 -5.44 -10.58
C ALA A 626 16.85 -6.68 -9.66
N GLY A 627 15.71 -6.81 -8.98
CA GLY A 627 15.40 -7.96 -8.12
C GLY A 627 16.08 -7.95 -6.74
N LYS A 628 16.75 -6.85 -6.38
CA LYS A 628 17.45 -6.71 -5.09
C LYS A 628 16.54 -6.10 -4.03
N LEU A 629 16.64 -6.62 -2.80
CA LEU A 629 15.96 -6.02 -1.64
C LEU A 629 16.64 -4.69 -1.27
N GLN A 630 15.84 -3.62 -1.28
CA GLN A 630 16.24 -2.27 -0.92
C GLN A 630 15.62 -1.87 0.41
N PHE A 631 16.35 -1.07 1.19
CA PHE A 631 15.88 -0.46 2.43
C PHE A 631 15.98 1.07 2.36
N ARG A 632 15.12 1.76 3.10
CA ARG A 632 15.11 3.22 3.26
C ARG A 632 14.95 3.61 4.74
N LYS A 633 15.33 4.85 5.03
CA LYS A 633 15.19 5.49 6.35
C LYS A 633 13.72 5.61 6.71
N ASP A 634 13.36 5.31 7.96
CA ASP A 634 12.00 5.53 8.49
C ASP A 634 11.80 7.02 8.85
N VAL A 635 11.69 7.86 7.81
CA VAL A 635 11.67 9.34 7.89
C VAL A 635 10.63 9.89 8.89
N TYR A 636 9.49 9.22 9.04
CA TYR A 636 8.38 9.60 9.91
C TYR A 636 8.18 8.65 11.12
N GLY A 637 9.12 7.74 11.41
CA GLY A 637 9.04 6.85 12.58
C GLY A 637 7.92 5.79 12.58
N ARG A 638 7.32 5.52 11.42
CA ARG A 638 6.13 4.66 11.29
C ARG A 638 6.46 3.16 11.31
N ASP A 639 7.68 2.74 10.99
CA ASP A 639 8.10 1.34 11.16
C ASP A 639 8.09 0.99 12.65
N ALA A 640 8.67 1.86 13.49
CA ALA A 640 8.73 1.64 14.94
C ALA A 640 7.33 1.50 15.56
N THR A 641 6.38 2.38 15.19
CA THR A 641 4.99 2.30 15.64
C THR A 641 4.33 0.99 15.20
N MET A 642 4.44 0.61 13.92
CA MET A 642 3.85 -0.64 13.41
C MET A 642 4.46 -1.89 14.04
N ILE A 643 5.78 -1.93 14.24
CA ILE A 643 6.49 -3.04 14.91
C ILE A 643 5.98 -3.20 16.35
N ASN A 644 5.77 -2.09 17.07
CA ASN A 644 5.26 -2.12 18.44
C ASN A 644 3.80 -2.60 18.50
N ILE A 645 2.96 -2.25 17.52
CA ILE A 645 1.59 -2.75 17.43
C ILE A 645 1.58 -4.25 17.10
N LEU A 646 2.33 -4.69 16.09
CA LEU A 646 2.41 -6.11 15.70
C LEU A 646 2.94 -7.04 16.79
N LYS A 647 3.81 -6.54 17.68
CA LYS A 647 4.38 -7.30 18.81
C LYS A 647 3.47 -7.34 20.04
N ASN A 648 2.41 -6.53 20.09
CA ASN A 648 1.45 -6.50 21.18
C ASN A 648 0.11 -7.13 20.75
N SER A 649 -0.29 -8.24 21.36
CA SER A 649 -1.54 -8.95 21.02
C SER A 649 -2.78 -8.06 21.05
N ARG A 650 -2.87 -7.14 22.03
CA ARG A 650 -3.96 -6.15 22.16
C ARG A 650 -3.95 -5.03 21.08
N GLY A 651 -2.93 -4.96 20.24
CA GLY A 651 -2.85 -4.01 19.11
C GLY A 651 -3.21 -4.61 17.75
N LYS A 652 -3.34 -5.95 17.65
CA LYS A 652 -3.66 -6.65 16.41
C LYS A 652 -5.17 -6.64 16.08
N ASP A 653 -5.82 -5.49 16.22
CA ASP A 653 -7.22 -5.32 15.88
C ASP A 653 -7.42 -4.34 14.72
N LEU A 654 -8.21 -4.75 13.74
CA LEU A 654 -8.60 -3.93 12.59
C LEU A 654 -9.83 -3.06 12.92
N GLU A 655 -10.69 -3.51 13.84
CA GLU A 655 -11.92 -2.80 14.20
C GLU A 655 -11.64 -1.64 15.20
N ASN A 656 -10.45 -1.65 15.82
CA ASN A 656 -9.94 -0.58 16.69
C ASN A 656 -9.56 0.67 15.87
N ILE A 657 -10.57 1.39 15.38
CA ILE A 657 -10.41 2.65 14.65
C ILE A 657 -10.16 3.79 15.65
N VAL A 658 -8.92 4.26 15.74
CA VAL A 658 -8.61 5.50 16.47
C VAL A 658 -9.21 6.68 15.71
N ALA A 659 -10.14 7.38 16.34
CA ALA A 659 -10.74 8.61 15.84
C ALA A 659 -9.81 9.80 16.13
N HIS A 660 -9.19 10.35 15.09
CA HIS A 660 -8.38 11.56 15.19
C HIS A 660 -9.21 12.81 14.93
N SER A 661 -9.09 13.81 15.81
CA SER A 661 -9.63 15.14 15.55
C SER A 661 -9.06 15.68 14.25
N GLN A 662 -9.94 16.16 13.36
CA GLN A 662 -9.48 16.91 12.20
C GLN A 662 -8.81 18.20 12.70
N PRO A 663 -7.70 18.67 12.08
CA PRO A 663 -7.07 19.90 12.47
C PRO A 663 -8.08 21.05 12.43
N SER A 664 -8.36 21.65 13.58
CA SER A 664 -9.28 22.78 13.66
C SER A 664 -8.58 24.02 13.10
N TYR A 665 -8.78 24.29 11.80
CA TYR A 665 -8.42 25.56 11.15
C TYR A 665 -9.33 26.72 11.60
N SER A 666 -9.64 26.75 12.90
CA SER A 666 -10.52 27.73 13.55
C SER A 666 -9.86 29.10 13.58
N ARG A 667 -10.54 30.11 13.02
CA ARG A 667 -10.08 31.50 12.92
C ARG A 667 -9.60 32.04 14.29
N PRO A 668 -8.32 32.38 14.49
CA PRO A 668 -7.99 33.47 15.40
C PRO A 668 -8.49 34.78 14.77
N ALA A 669 -9.10 35.65 15.59
CA ALA A 669 -9.50 36.99 15.16
C ALA A 669 -8.30 37.95 15.24
N THR A 670 -7.36 37.80 14.31
CA THR A 670 -6.10 38.57 14.30
C THR A 670 -6.28 39.92 13.60
N THR A 671 -5.93 41.00 14.30
CA THR A 671 -5.78 42.34 13.70
C THR A 671 -4.49 42.44 12.90
N LEU A 672 -4.58 42.93 11.65
CA LEU A 672 -3.41 43.17 10.81
C LEU A 672 -2.54 44.32 11.38
N PRO A 673 -1.21 44.26 11.24
CA PRO A 673 -0.32 45.36 11.60
C PRO A 673 -0.61 46.65 10.83
N SER A 674 -0.41 47.80 11.48
CA SER A 674 -0.43 49.11 10.83
C SER A 674 0.61 49.18 9.70
N GLY A 675 0.19 49.62 8.51
CA GLY A 675 1.08 49.78 7.35
C GLY A 675 1.12 48.61 6.37
N VAL A 676 0.41 47.50 6.64
CA VAL A 676 0.26 46.41 5.66
C VAL A 676 -0.60 46.86 4.48
N ALA A 677 -0.12 46.63 3.26
CA ALA A 677 -0.87 46.93 2.04
C ALA A 677 -1.96 45.87 1.78
N VAL A 678 -3.22 46.24 2.00
CA VAL A 678 -4.40 45.37 1.77
C VAL A 678 -5.03 45.68 0.40
N ALA A 679 -5.22 44.67 -0.43
CA ALA A 679 -6.03 44.77 -1.63
C ALA A 679 -7.53 44.76 -1.28
N ASN A 680 -8.08 45.94 -0.97
CA ASN A 680 -9.51 46.12 -0.70
C ASN A 680 -10.34 45.93 -1.97
N ASN A 681 -10.86 44.71 -2.17
CA ASN A 681 -11.59 44.34 -3.37
C ASN A 681 -13.04 44.90 -3.35
N GLY A 682 -13.18 46.17 -3.75
CA GLY A 682 -14.44 46.93 -3.77
C GLY A 682 -15.45 46.52 -4.85
N GLY A 683 -15.53 45.23 -5.21
CA GLY A 683 -16.47 44.68 -6.19
C GLY A 683 -17.70 44.05 -5.52
N GLY A 684 -18.91 44.50 -5.89
CA GLY A 684 -20.15 44.08 -5.24
C GLY A 684 -20.73 42.76 -5.76
N PHE A 685 -20.43 41.64 -5.10
CA PHE A 685 -21.22 40.40 -5.15
C PHE A 685 -21.46 39.84 -3.73
N GLY A 686 -22.42 38.91 -3.61
CA GLY A 686 -22.96 38.43 -2.33
C GLY A 686 -22.00 37.53 -1.53
N SER A 687 -22.47 37.08 -0.36
CA SER A 687 -21.72 36.28 0.63
C SER A 687 -21.44 34.81 0.20
N SER A 688 -21.29 34.56 -1.10
CA SER A 688 -21.14 33.25 -1.73
C SER A 688 -19.86 33.16 -2.58
N GLY A 689 -18.76 33.71 -2.07
CA GLY A 689 -17.43 33.48 -2.65
C GLY A 689 -16.97 32.04 -2.40
N PRO A 690 -16.19 31.43 -3.31
CA PRO A 690 -15.79 30.03 -3.20
C PRO A 690 -15.02 29.75 -1.90
N ASN A 691 -15.27 28.59 -1.31
CA ASN A 691 -14.60 28.12 -0.09
C ASN A 691 -13.13 27.73 -0.38
N PHE A 692 -12.33 27.43 0.65
CA PHE A 692 -10.90 27.14 0.46
C PHE A 692 -10.64 25.94 -0.46
N PHE A 693 -11.42 24.86 -0.36
CA PHE A 693 -11.31 23.71 -1.25
C PHE A 693 -11.66 24.09 -2.70
N GLU A 694 -12.70 24.90 -2.90
CA GLU A 694 -13.11 25.37 -4.24
C GLU A 694 -12.09 26.32 -4.88
N ARG A 695 -11.37 27.13 -4.09
CA ARG A 695 -10.24 27.95 -4.57
C ARG A 695 -8.99 27.12 -4.89
N LEU A 696 -8.79 25.98 -4.22
CA LEU A 696 -7.61 25.15 -4.39
C LEU A 696 -7.77 24.09 -5.50
N PHE A 697 -8.97 23.51 -5.61
CA PHE A 697 -9.30 22.35 -6.45
C PHE A 697 -10.45 22.60 -7.44
N GLY A 698 -10.90 23.85 -7.58
CA GLY A 698 -12.06 24.22 -8.38
C GLY A 698 -13.39 23.78 -7.77
N ALA A 699 -14.50 24.23 -8.35
CA ALA A 699 -15.82 23.72 -7.98
C ALA A 699 -15.95 22.24 -8.39
N PRO A 700 -16.45 21.36 -7.50
CA PRO A 700 -16.64 19.95 -7.83
C PRO A 700 -17.69 19.79 -8.94
N THR A 701 -17.34 19.10 -10.02
CA THR A 701 -18.33 18.62 -10.99
C THR A 701 -19.30 17.67 -10.29
N PRO A 702 -20.63 17.85 -10.43
CA PRO A 702 -21.58 16.88 -9.87
C PRO A 702 -21.34 15.50 -10.49
N PRO A 703 -21.59 14.41 -9.74
CA PRO A 703 -21.52 13.06 -10.31
C PRO A 703 -22.54 12.92 -11.46
N PRO A 704 -22.27 12.07 -12.46
CA PRO A 704 -23.26 11.78 -13.50
C PRO A 704 -24.56 11.29 -12.83
N ALA A 705 -25.69 11.86 -13.24
CA ALA A 705 -26.98 11.56 -12.64
C ALA A 705 -27.28 10.06 -12.75
N PRO A 706 -27.75 9.39 -11.68
CA PRO A 706 -28.05 7.96 -11.72
C PRO A 706 -29.14 7.70 -12.77
N VAL A 707 -28.79 6.91 -13.78
CA VAL A 707 -29.69 6.57 -14.88
C VAL A 707 -30.90 5.83 -14.32
N GLY A 708 -32.10 6.38 -14.49
CA GLY A 708 -33.34 5.69 -14.17
C GLY A 708 -34.09 6.07 -12.88
N ARG A 709 -34.12 7.35 -12.47
CA ARG A 709 -35.20 7.87 -11.59
C ARG A 709 -35.72 9.24 -12.03
N ARG A 710 -37.03 9.32 -12.36
CA ARG A 710 -37.73 10.59 -12.59
C ARG A 710 -37.93 11.33 -11.26
N PRO A 711 -37.72 12.66 -11.18
CA PRO A 711 -37.93 13.41 -9.95
C PRO A 711 -39.42 13.62 -9.67
N GLN A 712 -39.90 13.22 -8.48
CA GLN A 712 -41.15 13.74 -7.95
C GLN A 712 -40.96 15.17 -7.45
N ARG A 713 -41.82 16.09 -7.88
CA ARG A 713 -41.91 17.43 -7.28
C ARG A 713 -42.72 17.34 -6.00
N VAL A 714 -42.10 17.62 -4.85
CA VAL A 714 -42.81 17.93 -3.61
C VAL A 714 -43.05 19.43 -3.58
N PHE A 715 -44.32 19.86 -3.52
CA PHE A 715 -44.69 21.22 -3.15
C PHE A 715 -44.93 21.26 -1.64
N THR A 716 -44.21 22.11 -0.92
CA THR A 716 -44.55 22.52 0.45
C THR A 716 -45.50 23.72 0.41
N ARG A 717 -46.48 23.73 1.32
CA ARG A 717 -47.12 24.95 1.83
C ARG A 717 -46.42 25.36 3.13
#